data_AF-A0A1W9YWK5-F1
#
_entry.id   AF-A0A1W9YWK5-F1
#
_cell.length_a   1.000
_cell.length_b   1.000
_cell.length_c   1.000
_cell.angle_alpha   90.00
_cell.angle_beta   90.00
_cell.angle_gamma   90.00
#
_symmetry.space_group_name_H-M   'P 1'
#
loop_
_entity.id
_entity.type
_entity.pdbx_description
1 polymer ?
#
loop_
_entity_poly.entity_id
_entity_poly.type
_entity_poly.pdbx_seq_one_letter_code
_entity_poly.pdbx_strand_id
1 'polypeptide(L)'
;MSAEQPTIIYTLTDEAPLLATYAFLPVIRTFADAAGIDVKTSDISVAARILAEFSDRLTDEQKVPDNLADLGALTQDPSANIIKLPNISASVPQLLAAIKELKNKGYDLPDFPGDPKTDEEKEIRQRYGKVLGSAVNPVLREGNSDRRAPNAVKDYARKHPHSMGTWSQASRTHVATMKTGDFYHGEKSMTVDKDRKVKMVLQTGAGETVLKPEVKLTAGDVIDSMYMSKKALIEFYEEQIEDAYKTGVMFSLHVKATMMKVSHPIVFGHAVKVFYKDAFAKHGKLFDELGVNVNNGLSDLYDKIETLPASQREEIINDLHACHEHRPELAMVDSAKGISNFHSPSDVIVDASMPAMIRLGGKMYGADGRTKDTKAVNPESTFSRIYQEMINFCKTHGNFDPTTMGTVPNVGLMAQKAEEYGSHDKTFEIAEAGTAQIVDIDSGEVLLEQDVEEGDIWRMPIVKDAAIRDWVKLAVNRARLSGMTTVFWLDDERPHENELRKKVKAYLKEEDTEGLDITILPQVWAMRYTLERVIRGQDTIAATGNILRDYLTDLFPILELGTSAKMLSIVPLMAGGGLYETGAGGSAPKHVSQLVEENHLRWDSLGEFLAIGASLEDLGNKTDNAKAKVLAQTLDSAVGKLLEENKSPSRKAGELDNRGSQFYLSLYWAQALAEQSEDSELAEHFAPLAKTLAENEDTIVAELNEVQGGHADIGGYYYPDPEKTAAVMRPSKTFNTALESARS
;
A
#
# COMPACT_ATOMS: atom_id res chain seq x y z
N MET A 1 -14.25 -3.99 -38.23
CA MET A 1 -13.48 -4.80 -37.27
C MET A 1 -14.50 -5.34 -36.29
N SER A 2 -14.69 -6.66 -36.20
CA SER A 2 -15.61 -7.22 -35.21
C SER A 2 -15.12 -6.79 -33.84
N ALA A 3 -15.89 -5.98 -33.12
CA ALA A 3 -15.50 -5.52 -31.80
C ALA A 3 -15.30 -6.77 -30.92
N GLU A 4 -14.07 -6.97 -30.43
CA GLU A 4 -13.84 -7.96 -29.38
C GLU A 4 -14.75 -7.62 -28.21
N GLN A 5 -15.32 -8.66 -27.60
CA GLN A 5 -16.24 -8.51 -26.48
C GLN A 5 -15.55 -7.74 -25.34
N PRO A 6 -16.14 -6.63 -24.84
CA PRO A 6 -15.58 -5.87 -23.73
C PRO A 6 -15.26 -6.81 -22.55
N THR A 7 -14.03 -6.76 -22.05
CA THR A 7 -13.55 -7.70 -21.03
C THR A 7 -13.02 -6.95 -19.82
N ILE A 8 -13.41 -7.39 -18.63
CA ILE A 8 -12.82 -7.00 -17.35
C ILE A 8 -11.89 -8.12 -16.89
N ILE A 9 -10.64 -7.78 -16.54
CA ILE A 9 -9.72 -8.70 -15.89
C ILE A 9 -9.83 -8.56 -14.38
N TYR A 10 -10.22 -9.63 -13.71
CA TYR A 10 -10.36 -9.70 -12.25
C TYR A 10 -9.20 -10.49 -11.65
N THR A 11 -8.39 -9.84 -10.81
CA THR A 11 -7.19 -10.48 -10.25
C THR A 11 -7.53 -11.49 -9.15
N LEU A 12 -6.99 -12.71 -9.25
CA LEU A 12 -6.94 -13.66 -8.12
C LEU A 12 -5.65 -13.40 -7.36
N THR A 13 -5.77 -13.22 -6.04
CA THR A 13 -4.67 -12.74 -5.19
C THR A 13 -4.42 -13.71 -4.05
N ASP A 14 -4.31 -13.23 -2.81
CA ASP A 14 -3.91 -14.02 -1.66
C ASP A 14 -4.88 -13.77 -0.51
N GLU A 15 -4.95 -14.70 0.45
CA GLU A 15 -5.59 -14.51 1.77
C GLU A 15 -7.06 -14.03 1.67
N ALA A 16 -7.44 -12.98 2.40
CA ALA A 16 -8.84 -12.60 2.56
C ALA A 16 -9.51 -12.09 1.25
N PRO A 17 -8.86 -11.25 0.43
CA PRO A 17 -9.39 -10.88 -0.89
C PRO A 17 -9.60 -12.07 -1.82
N LEU A 18 -8.71 -13.09 -1.80
CA LEU A 18 -8.92 -14.31 -2.58
C LEU A 18 -10.18 -15.05 -2.13
N LEU A 19 -10.37 -15.22 -0.82
CA LEU A 19 -11.56 -15.85 -0.25
C LEU A 19 -12.83 -15.09 -0.62
N ALA A 20 -12.83 -13.76 -0.47
CA ALA A 20 -13.95 -12.90 -0.88
C ALA A 20 -14.25 -13.02 -2.38
N THR A 21 -13.23 -13.18 -3.22
CA THR A 21 -13.38 -13.39 -4.67
C THR A 21 -14.13 -14.70 -4.98
N TYR A 22 -13.86 -15.79 -4.25
CA TYR A 22 -14.60 -17.05 -4.44
C TYR A 22 -16.09 -16.90 -4.19
N ALA A 23 -16.50 -16.02 -3.28
CA ALA A 23 -17.91 -15.72 -3.02
C ALA A 23 -18.49 -14.73 -4.06
N PHE A 24 -17.72 -13.71 -4.46
CA PHE A 24 -18.25 -12.58 -5.22
C PHE A 24 -18.14 -12.70 -6.73
N LEU A 25 -17.08 -13.33 -7.26
CA LEU A 25 -16.87 -13.44 -8.70
C LEU A 25 -18.08 -14.06 -9.45
N PRO A 26 -18.81 -15.07 -8.92
CA PRO A 26 -20.04 -15.54 -9.53
C PRO A 26 -21.13 -14.49 -9.67
N VAL A 27 -21.26 -13.58 -8.70
CA VAL A 27 -22.20 -12.44 -8.74
C VAL A 27 -21.79 -11.51 -9.87
N ILE A 28 -20.53 -11.07 -9.89
CA ILE A 28 -20.03 -10.12 -10.90
C ILE A 28 -20.29 -10.65 -12.30
N ARG A 29 -19.98 -11.94 -12.55
CA ARG A 29 -20.21 -12.59 -13.84
C ARG A 29 -21.69 -12.58 -14.23
N THR A 30 -22.60 -12.92 -13.31
CA THR A 30 -24.04 -12.90 -13.58
C THR A 30 -24.52 -11.49 -13.96
N PHE A 31 -24.06 -10.44 -13.26
CA PHE A 31 -24.51 -9.07 -13.55
C PHE A 31 -23.86 -8.46 -14.81
N ALA A 32 -22.56 -8.72 -15.03
CA ALA A 32 -21.81 -8.18 -16.17
C ALA A 32 -22.24 -8.80 -17.51
N ASP A 33 -22.63 -10.09 -17.51
CA ASP A 33 -23.08 -10.81 -18.69
C ASP A 33 -24.32 -10.18 -19.35
N ALA A 34 -25.24 -9.63 -18.55
CA ALA A 34 -26.42 -8.90 -19.04
C ALA A 34 -26.09 -7.65 -19.87
N ALA A 35 -24.87 -7.10 -19.72
CA ALA A 35 -24.34 -5.99 -20.52
C ALA A 35 -23.36 -6.44 -21.62
N GLY A 36 -23.23 -7.75 -21.85
CA GLY A 36 -22.30 -8.33 -22.83
C GLY A 36 -20.82 -8.18 -22.44
N ILE A 37 -20.52 -8.08 -21.15
CA ILE A 37 -19.16 -7.88 -20.62
C ILE A 37 -18.61 -9.22 -20.11
N ASP A 38 -17.47 -9.64 -20.66
CA ASP A 38 -16.76 -10.82 -20.17
C ASP A 38 -15.93 -10.48 -18.92
N VAL A 39 -15.83 -11.43 -17.98
CA VAL A 39 -15.05 -11.27 -16.74
C VAL A 39 -14.07 -12.44 -16.60
N LYS A 40 -12.83 -12.18 -17.03
CA LYS A 40 -11.73 -13.15 -17.00
C LYS A 40 -10.90 -12.99 -15.74
N THR A 41 -10.37 -14.09 -15.24
CA THR A 41 -9.51 -14.08 -14.05
C THR A 41 -8.04 -14.13 -14.42
N SER A 42 -7.19 -13.47 -13.63
CA SER A 42 -5.73 -13.55 -13.77
C SER A 42 -5.11 -13.79 -12.40
N ASP A 43 -4.45 -14.94 -12.20
CA ASP A 43 -3.87 -15.32 -10.91
C ASP A 43 -2.47 -14.73 -10.75
N ILE A 44 -2.34 -13.84 -9.76
CA ILE A 44 -1.13 -13.14 -9.39
C ILE A 44 -0.74 -13.42 -7.93
N SER A 45 -1.29 -14.48 -7.32
CA SER A 45 -0.94 -14.95 -5.99
C SER A 45 0.56 -15.22 -5.86
N VAL A 46 1.08 -15.24 -4.62
CA VAL A 46 2.47 -15.63 -4.36
C VAL A 46 2.76 -17.01 -4.94
N ALA A 47 1.85 -17.96 -4.75
CA ALA A 47 1.99 -19.32 -5.27
C ALA A 47 2.07 -19.35 -6.81
N ALA A 48 1.13 -18.70 -7.50
CA ALA A 48 1.13 -18.65 -8.96
C ALA A 48 2.41 -18.02 -9.53
N ARG A 49 2.92 -16.94 -8.91
CA ARG A 49 4.16 -16.29 -9.34
C ARG A 49 5.41 -17.15 -9.09
N ILE A 50 5.45 -17.93 -8.00
CA ILE A 50 6.51 -18.92 -7.79
C ILE A 50 6.47 -19.99 -8.89
N LEU A 51 5.28 -20.54 -9.17
CA LEU A 51 5.11 -21.59 -10.17
C LEU A 51 5.46 -21.11 -11.59
N ALA A 52 5.06 -19.89 -11.95
CA ALA A 52 5.42 -19.29 -13.23
C ALA A 52 6.93 -19.10 -13.38
N GLU A 53 7.59 -18.54 -12.34
CA GLU A 53 9.04 -18.31 -12.37
C GLU A 53 9.82 -19.61 -12.49
N PHE A 54 9.36 -20.73 -11.90
CA PHE A 54 10.02 -22.05 -11.90
C PHE A 54 9.38 -23.07 -12.84
N SER A 55 8.73 -22.62 -13.91
CA SER A 55 8.04 -23.48 -14.88
C SER A 55 8.94 -24.55 -15.55
N ASP A 56 10.25 -24.33 -15.61
CA ASP A 56 11.27 -25.28 -16.07
C ASP A 56 11.42 -26.53 -15.18
N ARG A 57 10.93 -26.48 -13.94
CA ARG A 57 10.99 -27.58 -12.95
C ARG A 57 9.65 -28.29 -12.75
N LEU A 58 8.62 -27.89 -13.48
CA LEU A 58 7.26 -28.40 -13.31
C LEU A 58 6.87 -29.37 -14.44
N THR A 59 5.98 -30.32 -14.14
CA THR A 59 5.34 -31.12 -15.20
C THR A 59 4.42 -30.24 -16.05
N ASP A 60 4.06 -30.69 -17.25
CA ASP A 60 3.20 -29.90 -18.13
C ASP A 60 1.83 -29.59 -17.52
N GLU A 61 1.30 -30.47 -16.67
CA GLU A 61 0.05 -30.28 -15.94
C GLU A 61 0.18 -29.32 -14.74
N GLN A 62 1.38 -29.15 -14.20
CA GLN A 62 1.68 -28.27 -13.07
C GLN A 62 2.03 -26.84 -13.51
N LYS A 63 2.39 -26.65 -14.77
CA LYS A 63 2.75 -25.33 -15.32
C LYS A 63 1.55 -24.39 -15.30
N VAL A 64 1.81 -23.16 -14.87
CA VAL A 64 0.87 -22.05 -14.92
C VAL A 64 1.43 -20.95 -15.84
N PRO A 65 0.59 -20.16 -16.52
CA PRO A 65 1.05 -19.03 -17.30
C PRO A 65 1.69 -17.95 -16.41
N ASP A 66 2.60 -17.15 -16.97
CA ASP A 66 3.11 -15.94 -16.32
C ASP A 66 2.11 -14.79 -16.48
N ASN A 67 1.02 -14.89 -15.73
CA ASN A 67 -0.07 -13.93 -15.71
C ASN A 67 0.40 -12.50 -15.36
N LEU A 68 1.46 -12.34 -14.57
CA LEU A 68 1.96 -11.01 -14.22
C LEU A 68 2.65 -10.36 -15.42
N ALA A 69 3.41 -11.12 -16.21
CA ALA A 69 3.96 -10.64 -17.47
C ALA A 69 2.85 -10.29 -18.47
N ASP A 70 1.83 -11.15 -18.60
CA ASP A 70 0.69 -10.91 -19.49
C ASP A 70 -0.10 -9.66 -19.10
N LEU A 71 -0.37 -9.46 -17.80
CA LEU A 71 -0.99 -8.24 -17.29
C LEU A 71 -0.11 -7.01 -17.51
N GLY A 72 1.20 -7.14 -17.34
CA GLY A 72 2.16 -6.09 -17.65
C GLY A 72 2.08 -5.65 -19.11
N ALA A 73 2.00 -6.60 -20.03
CA ALA A 73 1.78 -6.31 -21.44
C ALA A 73 0.40 -5.65 -21.69
N LEU A 74 -0.65 -6.16 -21.03
CA LEU A 74 -2.00 -5.61 -21.15
C LEU A 74 -2.07 -4.15 -20.68
N THR A 75 -1.26 -3.72 -19.71
CA THR A 75 -1.27 -2.30 -19.30
C THR A 75 -0.87 -1.31 -20.40
N GLN A 76 -0.25 -1.81 -21.47
CA GLN A 76 0.11 -1.03 -22.65
C GLN A 76 -0.99 -1.02 -23.72
N ASP A 77 -2.12 -1.69 -23.47
CA ASP A 77 -3.28 -1.75 -24.36
C ASP A 77 -4.35 -0.71 -23.94
N PRO A 78 -4.85 0.12 -24.87
CA PRO A 78 -5.91 1.10 -24.58
C PRO A 78 -7.23 0.46 -24.13
N SER A 79 -7.48 -0.82 -24.44
CA SER A 79 -8.68 -1.56 -24.05
C SER A 79 -8.59 -2.18 -22.65
N ALA A 80 -7.43 -2.10 -21.99
CA ALA A 80 -7.24 -2.72 -20.68
C ALA A 80 -8.26 -2.22 -19.65
N ASN A 81 -8.91 -3.16 -18.97
CA ASN A 81 -9.77 -2.89 -17.83
C ASN A 81 -9.48 -3.93 -16.75
N ILE A 82 -8.76 -3.52 -15.71
CA ILE A 82 -8.20 -4.44 -14.71
C ILE A 82 -8.72 -4.07 -13.32
N ILE A 83 -9.43 -4.98 -12.66
CA ILE A 83 -9.77 -4.90 -11.24
C ILE A 83 -8.66 -5.57 -10.42
N LYS A 84 -7.93 -4.76 -9.65
CA LYS A 84 -6.77 -5.18 -8.88
C LYS A 84 -7.08 -5.25 -7.38
N LEU A 85 -7.15 -6.46 -6.85
CA LEU A 85 -7.34 -6.70 -5.41
C LEU A 85 -6.01 -6.64 -4.66
N PRO A 86 -5.98 -6.38 -3.34
CA PRO A 86 -4.76 -6.47 -2.54
C PRO A 86 -4.10 -7.85 -2.65
N ASN A 87 -2.77 -7.87 -2.79
CA ASN A 87 -1.98 -9.10 -2.88
C ASN A 87 -0.78 -9.03 -1.91
N ILE A 88 -0.21 -10.18 -1.57
CA ILE A 88 0.96 -10.26 -0.70
C ILE A 88 2.19 -9.69 -1.42
N SER A 89 2.86 -8.74 -0.76
CA SER A 89 4.25 -8.39 -1.03
C SER A 89 5.16 -9.24 -0.14
N ALA A 90 5.55 -10.42 -0.63
CA ALA A 90 6.09 -11.50 0.21
C ALA A 90 7.39 -11.12 0.93
N SER A 91 7.40 -11.26 2.25
CA SER A 91 8.63 -11.33 3.04
C SER A 91 9.31 -12.69 2.85
N VAL A 92 10.58 -12.82 3.28
CA VAL A 92 11.30 -14.10 3.22
C VAL A 92 10.56 -15.22 3.99
N PRO A 93 10.06 -15.02 5.22
CA PRO A 93 9.29 -16.06 5.91
C PRO A 93 8.02 -16.50 5.15
N GLN A 94 7.29 -15.56 4.54
CA GLN A 94 6.10 -15.89 3.75
C GLN A 94 6.46 -16.66 2.48
N LEU A 95 7.54 -16.28 1.80
CA LEU A 95 8.05 -17.02 0.64
C LEU A 95 8.41 -18.46 1.02
N LEU A 96 9.16 -18.66 2.10
CA LEU A 96 9.53 -19.99 2.59
C LEU A 96 8.32 -20.85 2.93
N ALA A 97 7.29 -20.26 3.55
CA ALA A 97 6.04 -20.95 3.87
C ALA A 97 5.27 -21.35 2.60
N ALA A 98 5.19 -20.47 1.60
CA ALA A 98 4.56 -20.77 0.31
C ALA A 98 5.32 -21.88 -0.46
N ILE A 99 6.66 -21.82 -0.51
CA ILE A 99 7.49 -22.88 -1.12
C ILE A 99 7.22 -24.22 -0.41
N LYS A 100 7.21 -24.23 0.93
CA LYS A 100 6.94 -25.45 1.70
C LYS A 100 5.57 -26.03 1.41
N GLU A 101 4.53 -25.20 1.32
CA GLU A 101 3.17 -25.63 0.98
C GLU A 101 3.12 -26.23 -0.43
N LEU A 102 3.73 -25.58 -1.42
CA LEU A 102 3.80 -26.08 -2.79
C LEU A 102 4.58 -27.40 -2.86
N LYS A 103 5.73 -27.53 -2.19
CA LYS A 103 6.48 -28.79 -2.12
C LYS A 103 5.63 -29.93 -1.52
N ASN A 104 4.85 -29.64 -0.47
CA ASN A 104 3.91 -30.61 0.11
C ASN A 104 2.78 -31.02 -0.85
N LYS A 105 2.46 -30.16 -1.83
CA LYS A 105 1.49 -30.44 -2.91
C LYS A 105 2.13 -31.09 -4.15
N GLY A 106 3.42 -31.43 -4.10
CA GLY A 106 4.12 -32.19 -5.14
C GLY A 106 4.82 -31.36 -6.22
N TYR A 107 5.01 -30.05 -6.00
CA TYR A 107 5.79 -29.21 -6.90
C TYR A 107 7.29 -29.29 -6.56
N ASP A 108 8.13 -29.67 -7.53
CA ASP A 108 9.58 -29.84 -7.35
C ASP A 108 10.34 -28.51 -7.38
N LEU A 109 10.16 -27.70 -6.33
CA LEU A 109 10.74 -26.37 -6.21
C LEU A 109 12.05 -26.38 -5.41
N PRO A 110 13.07 -25.61 -5.84
CA PRO A 110 14.30 -25.43 -5.08
C PRO A 110 14.03 -24.65 -3.79
N ASP A 111 14.78 -24.95 -2.73
CA ASP A 111 14.74 -24.16 -1.50
C ASP A 111 15.34 -22.77 -1.71
N PHE A 112 14.88 -21.78 -0.95
CA PHE A 112 15.41 -20.42 -1.01
C PHE A 112 16.76 -20.32 -0.27
N PRO A 113 17.87 -19.95 -0.95
CA PRO A 113 19.18 -19.88 -0.30
C PRO A 113 19.38 -18.53 0.40
N GLY A 114 19.46 -18.58 1.74
CA GLY A 114 19.63 -17.41 2.61
C GLY A 114 20.94 -16.66 2.39
N ASP A 115 22.05 -17.40 2.24
CA ASP A 115 23.41 -16.88 2.00
C ASP A 115 24.07 -17.71 0.88
N PRO A 116 23.84 -17.35 -0.40
CA PRO A 116 24.23 -18.17 -1.54
C PRO A 116 25.76 -18.20 -1.71
N LYS A 117 26.35 -19.40 -1.73
CA LYS A 117 27.79 -19.64 -1.89
C LYS A 117 28.14 -20.11 -3.30
N THR A 118 27.22 -20.75 -4.00
CA THR A 118 27.42 -21.25 -5.37
C THR A 118 26.71 -20.37 -6.40
N ASP A 119 27.11 -20.48 -7.67
CA ASP A 119 26.44 -19.72 -8.74
C ASP A 119 25.00 -20.21 -8.98
N GLU A 120 24.72 -21.49 -8.78
CA GLU A 120 23.36 -22.04 -8.79
C GLU A 120 22.49 -21.42 -7.68
N GLU A 121 23.01 -21.32 -6.45
CA GLU A 121 22.29 -20.68 -5.35
C GLU A 121 22.05 -19.19 -5.60
N LYS A 122 23.02 -18.49 -6.22
CA LYS A 122 22.84 -17.08 -6.61
C LYS A 122 21.74 -16.93 -7.66
N GLU A 123 21.69 -17.82 -8.66
CA GLU A 123 20.65 -17.82 -9.68
C GLU A 123 19.27 -18.10 -9.06
N ILE A 124 19.13 -19.13 -8.22
CA ILE A 124 17.88 -19.46 -7.52
C ILE A 124 17.41 -18.28 -6.66
N ARG A 125 18.34 -17.64 -5.92
CA ARG A 125 18.03 -16.44 -5.14
C ARG A 125 17.54 -15.30 -6.02
N GLN A 126 18.17 -15.08 -7.17
CA GLN A 126 17.79 -14.03 -8.11
C GLN A 126 16.38 -14.25 -8.66
N ARG A 127 16.05 -15.50 -9.03
CA ARG A 127 14.72 -15.89 -9.52
C ARG A 127 13.64 -15.65 -8.45
N TYR A 128 13.83 -16.15 -7.23
CA TYR A 128 12.93 -15.82 -6.11
C TYR A 128 12.89 -14.33 -5.77
N GLY A 129 13.98 -13.60 -6.02
CA GLY A 129 14.06 -12.14 -5.90
C GLY A 129 13.01 -11.40 -6.73
N LYS A 130 12.59 -11.95 -7.88
CA LYS A 130 11.50 -11.38 -8.70
C LYS A 130 10.12 -11.56 -8.06
N VAL A 131 9.95 -12.56 -7.19
CA VAL A 131 8.70 -12.84 -6.47
C VAL A 131 8.61 -12.04 -5.16
N LEU A 132 9.76 -11.74 -4.54
CA LEU A 132 9.87 -11.11 -3.23
C LEU A 132 9.42 -9.64 -3.17
N GLY A 133 8.70 -9.30 -2.09
CA GLY A 133 8.14 -7.99 -1.81
C GLY A 133 7.18 -7.49 -2.89
N SER A 134 7.14 -6.17 -3.13
CA SER A 134 6.19 -5.58 -4.08
C SER A 134 6.59 -5.83 -5.55
N ALA A 135 6.30 -7.04 -6.04
CA ALA A 135 6.58 -7.45 -7.43
C ALA A 135 5.46 -7.06 -8.41
N VAL A 136 4.21 -7.02 -7.93
CA VAL A 136 3.03 -6.82 -8.79
C VAL A 136 2.79 -5.34 -9.12
N ASN A 137 2.66 -4.49 -8.10
CA ASN A 137 2.28 -3.08 -8.30
C ASN A 137 3.22 -2.32 -9.26
N PRO A 138 4.55 -2.51 -9.23
CA PRO A 138 5.45 -1.83 -10.17
C PRO A 138 5.32 -2.27 -11.62
N VAL A 139 4.62 -3.37 -11.90
CA VAL A 139 4.32 -3.86 -13.26
C VAL A 139 2.96 -3.33 -13.74
N LEU A 140 1.98 -3.22 -12.85
CA LEU A 140 0.62 -2.80 -13.22
C LEU A 140 0.42 -1.28 -13.23
N ARG A 141 1.17 -0.53 -12.43
CA ARG A 141 1.02 0.94 -12.28
C ARG A 141 1.72 1.70 -13.41
N GLU A 142 1.23 1.51 -14.62
CA GLU A 142 1.66 2.23 -15.85
C GLU A 142 0.79 3.47 -16.11
N GLY A 143 0.36 4.12 -15.02
CA GLY A 143 -0.51 5.28 -14.98
C GLY A 143 -0.42 5.98 -13.62
N ASN A 144 -0.88 7.22 -13.55
CA ASN A 144 -0.89 7.98 -12.30
C ASN A 144 -2.14 7.69 -11.46
N SER A 145 -2.13 8.09 -10.19
CA SER A 145 -3.18 7.74 -9.23
C SER A 145 -4.25 8.83 -9.12
N ASP A 146 -5.53 8.46 -9.26
CA ASP A 146 -6.70 9.22 -8.78
C ASP A 146 -7.29 8.48 -7.58
N ARG A 147 -7.03 8.98 -6.36
CA ARG A 147 -7.53 8.39 -5.11
C ARG A 147 -8.45 9.35 -4.38
N ARG A 148 -9.68 8.91 -4.09
CA ARG A 148 -10.72 9.76 -3.49
C ARG A 148 -11.82 8.96 -2.80
N ALA A 149 -12.47 9.57 -1.81
CA ALA A 149 -13.66 9.00 -1.20
C ALA A 149 -14.85 9.18 -2.15
N PRO A 150 -15.66 8.14 -2.40
CA PRO A 150 -16.97 8.33 -3.03
C PRO A 150 -17.90 9.17 -2.14
N ASN A 151 -18.80 9.92 -2.76
CA ASN A 151 -19.77 10.74 -2.04
C ASN A 151 -20.64 9.90 -1.09
N ALA A 152 -21.12 8.73 -1.54
CA ALA A 152 -21.94 7.84 -0.71
C ALA A 152 -21.21 7.40 0.57
N VAL A 153 -19.91 7.09 0.48
CA VAL A 153 -19.08 6.72 1.64
C VAL A 153 -18.89 7.91 2.57
N LYS A 154 -18.66 9.11 2.02
CA LYS A 154 -18.52 10.34 2.80
C LYS A 154 -19.82 10.71 3.52
N ASP A 155 -20.96 10.60 2.85
CA ASP A 155 -22.28 10.86 3.44
C ASP A 155 -22.63 9.87 4.54
N TYR A 156 -22.28 8.59 4.35
CA TYR A 156 -22.36 7.59 5.41
C TYR A 156 -21.50 7.98 6.62
N ALA A 157 -20.24 8.38 6.41
CA ALA A 157 -19.35 8.80 7.50
C ALA A 157 -19.88 10.02 8.26
N ARG A 158 -20.59 10.94 7.58
CA ARG A 158 -21.25 12.09 8.23
C ARG A 158 -22.44 11.66 9.09
N LYS A 159 -23.26 10.73 8.61
CA LYS A 159 -24.42 10.20 9.36
C LYS A 159 -24.00 9.26 10.50
N HIS A 160 -22.88 8.56 10.34
CA HIS A 160 -22.34 7.56 11.27
C HIS A 160 -20.88 7.87 11.62
N PRO A 161 -20.61 8.96 12.36
CA PRO A 161 -19.25 9.38 12.66
C PRO A 161 -18.51 8.33 13.49
N HIS A 162 -17.30 8.00 13.04
CA HIS A 162 -16.42 7.08 13.74
C HIS A 162 -15.73 7.76 14.93
N SER A 163 -15.14 6.96 15.83
CA SER A 163 -14.46 7.51 17.01
C SER A 163 -13.21 8.32 16.65
N MET A 164 -13.13 9.52 17.23
CA MET A 164 -12.01 10.46 17.11
C MET A 164 -11.52 10.82 18.52
N GLY A 165 -10.22 10.60 18.79
CA GLY A 165 -9.63 10.84 20.11
C GLY A 165 -9.52 12.34 20.43
N THR A 166 -9.65 12.73 21.69
CA THR A 166 -9.54 14.13 22.07
C THR A 166 -8.09 14.63 21.98
N TRP A 167 -7.88 15.75 21.31
CA TRP A 167 -6.61 16.46 21.32
C TRP A 167 -6.55 17.49 22.44
N SER A 168 -5.50 17.40 23.26
CA SER A 168 -5.20 18.41 24.28
C SER A 168 -4.24 19.45 23.70
N GLN A 169 -4.51 20.74 23.94
CA GLN A 169 -3.57 21.83 23.65
C GLN A 169 -2.24 21.65 24.38
N ALA A 170 -2.24 20.99 25.55
CA ALA A 170 -1.06 20.67 26.33
C ALA A 170 -0.39 19.34 25.93
N SER A 171 -0.85 18.68 24.85
CA SER A 171 -0.23 17.45 24.37
C SER A 171 1.24 17.67 24.07
N ARG A 172 2.06 16.72 24.51
CA ARG A 172 3.51 16.71 24.34
C ARG A 172 3.94 15.96 23.09
N THR A 173 2.99 15.35 22.38
CA THR A 173 3.24 14.60 21.15
C THR A 173 3.80 15.48 20.06
N HIS A 174 4.85 15.02 19.39
CA HIS A 174 5.48 15.73 18.29
C HIS A 174 6.25 14.74 17.42
N VAL A 175 6.49 15.14 16.17
CA VAL A 175 7.42 14.47 15.27
C VAL A 175 8.83 14.96 15.58
N ALA A 176 9.78 14.02 15.63
CA ALA A 176 11.19 14.32 15.65
C ALA A 176 11.83 13.83 14.34
N THR A 177 12.60 14.70 13.69
CA THR A 177 13.22 14.43 12.40
C THR A 177 14.62 15.05 12.34
N MET A 178 15.50 14.52 11.49
CA MET A 178 16.85 15.03 11.32
C MET A 178 16.82 16.46 10.77
N LYS A 179 17.78 17.28 11.20
CA LYS A 179 17.92 18.68 10.77
C LYS A 179 19.07 18.90 9.79
N THR A 180 19.89 17.87 9.59
CA THR A 180 21.04 17.82 8.68
C THR A 180 21.38 16.36 8.40
N GLY A 181 22.03 16.06 7.27
CA GLY A 181 22.63 14.74 7.02
C GLY A 181 21.65 13.60 6.70
N ASP A 182 20.39 13.92 6.40
CA ASP A 182 19.43 12.98 5.83
C ASP A 182 19.31 13.18 4.31
N PHE A 183 18.41 12.45 3.65
CA PHE A 183 18.26 12.55 2.20
C PHE A 183 17.86 13.95 1.74
N TYR A 184 16.98 14.63 2.48
CA TYR A 184 16.53 15.98 2.16
C TYR A 184 17.69 16.97 2.07
N HIS A 185 18.55 17.03 3.09
CA HIS A 185 19.61 18.05 3.15
C HIS A 185 20.77 17.77 2.20
N GLY A 186 20.98 16.51 1.81
CA GLY A 186 22.01 16.09 0.86
C GLY A 186 21.55 16.05 -0.60
N GLU A 187 20.27 16.24 -0.90
CA GLU A 187 19.74 16.02 -2.25
C GLU A 187 20.36 16.97 -3.29
N LYS A 188 20.64 16.43 -4.48
CA LYS A 188 20.93 17.16 -5.72
C LYS A 188 20.05 16.59 -6.81
N SER A 189 19.56 17.42 -7.72
CA SER A 189 18.65 17.01 -8.80
C SER A 189 18.96 17.73 -10.11
N MET A 190 18.64 17.08 -11.24
CA MET A 190 18.67 17.71 -12.55
C MET A 190 17.65 17.08 -13.52
N THR A 191 17.17 17.89 -14.46
CA THR A 191 16.47 17.41 -15.66
C THR A 191 17.49 17.08 -16.75
N VAL A 192 17.44 15.87 -17.31
CA VAL A 192 18.32 15.42 -18.39
C VAL A 192 17.87 16.03 -19.72
N ASP A 193 18.81 16.54 -20.51
CA ASP A 193 18.56 17.27 -21.75
C ASP A 193 18.42 16.40 -23.01
N LYS A 194 18.92 15.16 -22.95
CA LYS A 194 18.92 14.18 -24.04
C LYS A 194 18.89 12.77 -23.48
N ASP A 195 18.68 11.77 -24.32
CA ASP A 195 18.82 10.36 -23.91
C ASP A 195 20.26 10.09 -23.45
N ARG A 196 20.40 9.43 -22.30
CA ARG A 196 21.70 9.09 -21.70
C ARG A 196 21.69 7.68 -21.14
N LYS A 197 22.85 7.04 -21.16
CA LYS A 197 23.12 5.87 -20.33
C LYS A 197 24.10 6.28 -19.25
N VAL A 198 23.75 6.04 -17.99
CA VAL A 198 24.60 6.43 -16.87
C VAL A 198 25.00 5.21 -16.04
N LYS A 199 26.16 5.29 -15.39
CA LYS A 199 26.62 4.35 -14.37
C LYS A 199 26.68 5.04 -13.01
N MET A 200 26.47 4.27 -11.94
CA MET A 200 26.67 4.71 -10.56
C MET A 200 27.98 4.13 -10.05
N VAL A 201 28.91 4.98 -9.66
CA VAL A 201 30.26 4.59 -9.21
C VAL A 201 30.61 5.22 -7.88
N LEU A 202 31.42 4.51 -7.09
CA LEU A 202 32.05 5.03 -5.88
C LEU A 202 33.54 5.21 -6.17
N GLN A 203 34.01 6.46 -6.15
CA GLN A 203 35.42 6.78 -6.29
C GLN A 203 36.06 6.85 -4.90
N THR A 204 37.03 5.95 -4.65
CA THR A 204 37.76 5.87 -3.37
C THR A 204 39.26 6.11 -3.58
N GLY A 205 40.02 6.15 -2.48
CA GLY A 205 41.49 6.15 -2.54
C GLY A 205 42.07 4.88 -3.18
N ALA A 206 41.32 3.76 -3.17
CA ALA A 206 41.70 2.48 -3.77
C ALA A 206 41.33 2.37 -5.27
N GLY A 207 40.45 3.23 -5.78
CA GLY A 207 40.00 3.25 -7.18
C GLY A 207 38.48 3.37 -7.33
N GLU A 208 38.00 3.19 -8.57
CA GLU A 208 36.57 3.21 -8.92
C GLU A 208 35.93 1.85 -8.60
N THR A 209 34.82 1.86 -7.86
CA THR A 209 33.94 0.70 -7.69
C THR A 209 32.60 0.97 -8.37
N VAL A 210 32.20 0.11 -9.31
CA VAL A 210 30.91 0.24 -10.01
C VAL A 210 29.81 -0.37 -9.15
N LEU A 211 28.87 0.47 -8.68
CA LEU A 211 27.71 0.04 -7.90
C LEU A 211 26.53 -0.36 -8.81
N LYS A 212 26.31 0.40 -9.89
CA LYS A 212 25.33 0.07 -10.93
C LYS A 212 25.93 0.33 -12.32
N PRO A 213 26.08 -0.69 -13.18
CA PRO A 213 26.81 -0.54 -14.44
C PRO A 213 26.03 0.24 -15.51
N GLU A 214 24.70 0.15 -15.53
CA GLU A 214 23.87 0.87 -16.50
C GLU A 214 22.50 1.23 -15.90
N VAL A 215 22.09 2.47 -16.15
CA VAL A 215 20.76 3.04 -15.95
C VAL A 215 20.41 3.86 -17.19
N LYS A 216 19.27 3.56 -17.81
CA LYS A 216 18.82 4.25 -19.04
C LYS A 216 17.92 5.44 -18.69
N LEU A 217 18.30 6.60 -19.21
CA LEU A 217 17.58 7.87 -19.04
C LEU A 217 17.13 8.38 -20.41
N THR A 218 15.94 8.96 -20.44
CA THR A 218 15.33 9.56 -21.61
C THR A 218 15.38 11.08 -21.48
N ALA A 219 15.43 11.78 -22.62
CA ALA A 219 15.36 13.24 -22.64
C ALA A 219 14.15 13.74 -21.83
N GLY A 220 14.40 14.68 -20.93
CA GLY A 220 13.39 15.26 -20.05
C GLY A 220 13.18 14.53 -18.72
N ASP A 221 13.77 13.36 -18.49
CA ASP A 221 13.76 12.69 -17.20
C ASP A 221 14.35 13.58 -16.11
N VAL A 222 13.82 13.51 -14.90
CA VAL A 222 14.44 14.10 -13.71
C VAL A 222 15.15 12.99 -12.94
N ILE A 223 16.41 13.23 -12.59
CA ILE A 223 17.22 12.33 -11.77
C ILE A 223 17.71 13.05 -10.52
N ASP A 224 17.80 12.31 -9.43
CA ASP A 224 18.24 12.84 -8.15
C ASP A 224 19.38 11.99 -7.58
N SER A 225 20.24 12.61 -6.79
CA SER A 225 21.30 11.95 -6.02
C SER A 225 21.22 12.45 -4.59
N MET A 226 21.03 11.54 -3.65
CA MET A 226 20.85 11.86 -2.23
C MET A 226 21.48 10.79 -1.37
N TYR A 227 21.94 11.17 -0.18
CA TYR A 227 22.46 10.22 0.80
C TYR A 227 21.96 10.53 2.21
N MET A 228 21.92 9.51 3.06
CA MET A 228 21.70 9.66 4.50
C MET A 228 22.98 9.27 5.23
N SER A 229 23.52 10.20 6.02
CA SER A 229 24.71 9.98 6.83
C SER A 229 24.40 9.07 8.01
N LYS A 230 25.12 7.96 8.11
CA LYS A 230 25.00 7.03 9.24
C LYS A 230 25.40 7.69 10.56
N LYS A 231 26.45 8.51 10.56
CA LYS A 231 26.88 9.22 11.77
C LYS A 231 25.80 10.18 12.26
N ALA A 232 25.29 11.03 11.37
CA ALA A 232 24.23 11.97 11.71
C ALA A 232 22.96 11.25 12.20
N LEU A 233 22.61 10.11 11.58
CA LEU A 233 21.47 9.30 12.00
C LEU A 233 21.64 8.71 13.40
N ILE A 234 22.83 8.17 13.73
CA ILE A 234 23.12 7.60 15.04
C ILE A 234 23.12 8.68 16.12
N GLU A 235 23.74 9.84 15.85
CA GLU A 235 23.73 11.00 16.75
C GLU A 235 22.31 11.49 17.00
N PHE A 236 21.51 11.64 15.94
CA PHE A 236 20.11 12.00 16.03
C PHE A 236 19.32 10.99 16.90
N TYR A 237 19.49 9.69 16.70
CA TYR A 237 18.79 8.70 17.51
C TYR A 237 19.16 8.80 18.98
N GLU A 238 20.46 8.91 19.32
CA GLU A 238 20.88 9.03 20.71
C GLU A 238 20.29 10.31 21.34
N GLU A 239 20.30 11.44 20.63
CA GLU A 239 19.69 12.70 21.09
C GLU A 239 18.19 12.54 21.34
N GLN A 240 17.45 11.94 20.40
CA GLN A 240 15.99 11.83 20.52
C GLN A 240 15.54 10.82 21.57
N ILE A 241 16.29 9.72 21.73
CA ILE A 241 16.10 8.73 22.78
C ILE A 241 16.33 9.37 24.15
N GLU A 242 17.43 10.11 24.30
CA GLU A 242 17.77 10.81 25.53
C GLU A 242 16.75 11.92 25.87
N ASP A 243 16.32 12.70 24.89
CA ASP A 243 15.28 13.71 25.10
C ASP A 243 13.95 13.05 25.50
N ALA A 244 13.55 11.96 24.85
CA ALA A 244 12.34 11.23 25.23
C ALA A 244 12.42 10.70 26.68
N TYR A 245 13.59 10.19 27.09
CA TYR A 245 13.83 9.72 28.44
C TYR A 245 13.73 10.85 29.46
N LYS A 246 14.46 11.96 29.26
CA LYS A 246 14.47 13.13 30.17
C LYS A 246 13.12 13.80 30.28
N THR A 247 12.38 13.87 29.18
CA THR A 247 11.07 14.50 29.15
C THR A 247 9.96 13.52 29.59
N GLY A 248 10.20 12.21 29.59
CA GLY A 248 9.22 11.20 29.96
C GLY A 248 8.08 11.05 28.95
N VAL A 249 8.30 11.42 27.69
CA VAL A 249 7.38 11.06 26.59
C VAL A 249 7.79 9.71 26.03
N MET A 250 6.82 8.91 25.60
CA MET A 250 7.10 7.62 24.99
C MET A 250 7.85 7.82 23.67
N PHE A 251 8.76 6.91 23.35
CA PHE A 251 9.47 6.89 22.07
C PHE A 251 8.73 5.98 21.08
N SER A 252 8.56 6.43 19.84
CA SER A 252 8.08 5.59 18.74
C SER A 252 8.88 5.87 17.46
N LEU A 253 9.08 4.83 16.64
CA LEU A 253 9.77 4.91 15.35
C LEU A 253 8.78 4.62 14.22
N HIS A 254 8.72 5.54 13.26
CA HIS A 254 7.81 5.49 12.12
C HIS A 254 8.60 5.53 10.81
N VAL A 255 8.78 4.36 10.22
CA VAL A 255 9.50 4.18 8.94
C VAL A 255 8.66 3.30 7.99
N LYS A 256 9.17 3.03 6.80
CA LYS A 256 8.48 2.25 5.76
C LYS A 256 9.34 1.09 5.23
N ALA A 257 9.74 0.18 6.12
CA ALA A 257 10.77 -0.83 5.82
C ALA A 257 10.36 -1.88 4.78
N THR A 258 9.06 -2.17 4.65
CA THR A 258 8.55 -3.13 3.65
C THR A 258 8.66 -2.64 2.22
N MET A 259 8.37 -1.35 2.00
CA MET A 259 8.45 -0.73 0.67
C MET A 259 9.89 -0.29 0.38
N MET A 260 10.54 0.41 1.31
CA MET A 260 11.92 0.86 1.17
C MET A 260 12.91 -0.25 1.56
N LYS A 261 12.87 -1.36 0.80
CA LYS A 261 13.49 -2.66 1.13
C LYS A 261 14.99 -2.63 1.44
N VAL A 262 15.72 -1.61 0.98
CA VAL A 262 17.16 -1.45 1.23
C VAL A 262 17.40 -0.45 2.35
N SER A 263 16.95 0.81 2.18
CA SER A 263 17.32 1.89 3.10
C SER A 263 16.68 1.77 4.48
N HIS A 264 15.36 1.57 4.57
CA HIS A 264 14.66 1.67 5.84
C HIS A 264 14.94 0.52 6.83
N PRO A 265 15.22 -0.73 6.41
CA PRO A 265 15.75 -1.75 7.31
C PRO A 265 17.08 -1.34 7.98
N ILE A 266 17.98 -0.68 7.25
CA ILE A 266 19.24 -0.15 7.81
C ILE A 266 18.95 0.97 8.83
N VAL A 267 18.08 1.92 8.46
CA VAL A 267 17.64 3.02 9.34
C VAL A 267 17.00 2.49 10.63
N PHE A 268 16.19 1.43 10.52
CA PHE A 268 15.55 0.76 11.65
C PHE A 268 16.57 0.03 12.52
N GLY A 269 17.48 -0.75 11.92
CA GLY A 269 18.50 -1.50 12.65
C GLY A 269 19.43 -0.59 13.46
N HIS A 270 19.75 0.61 12.94
CA HIS A 270 20.47 1.63 13.71
C HIS A 270 19.69 2.10 14.94
N ALA A 271 18.38 2.32 14.85
CA ALA A 271 17.57 2.67 16.02
C ALA A 271 17.61 1.59 17.10
N VAL A 272 17.50 0.32 16.71
CA VAL A 272 17.57 -0.83 17.64
C VAL A 272 18.95 -0.89 18.31
N LYS A 273 20.03 -0.80 17.53
CA LYS A 273 21.40 -0.84 18.07
C LYS A 273 21.69 0.32 19.03
N VAL A 274 21.20 1.53 18.73
CA VAL A 274 21.39 2.70 19.60
C VAL A 274 20.55 2.57 20.89
N PHE A 275 19.31 2.09 20.79
CA PHE A 275 18.45 1.89 21.96
C PHE A 275 19.06 0.87 22.94
N TYR A 276 19.46 -0.31 22.44
CA TYR A 276 20.04 -1.40 23.23
C TYR A 276 21.57 -1.42 23.25
N LYS A 277 22.21 -0.24 23.10
CA LYS A 277 23.66 -0.14 22.90
C LYS A 277 24.50 -0.88 23.95
N ASP A 278 24.05 -0.93 25.20
CA ASP A 278 24.78 -1.57 26.30
C ASP A 278 24.77 -3.10 26.14
N ALA A 279 23.64 -3.69 25.76
CA ALA A 279 23.53 -5.11 25.45
C ALA A 279 24.36 -5.49 24.21
N PHE A 280 24.34 -4.66 23.16
CA PHE A 280 25.18 -4.86 21.97
C PHE A 280 26.67 -4.71 22.24
N ALA A 281 27.07 -3.78 23.12
CA ALA A 281 28.46 -3.63 23.52
C ALA A 281 28.98 -4.86 24.29
N LYS A 282 28.13 -5.48 25.13
CA LYS A 282 28.47 -6.68 25.90
C LYS A 282 28.46 -7.96 25.08
N HIS A 283 27.47 -8.14 24.20
CA HIS A 283 27.20 -9.42 23.50
C HIS A 283 27.52 -9.40 22.00
N GLY A 284 28.00 -8.27 21.45
CA GLY A 284 28.16 -8.07 20.01
C GLY A 284 28.89 -9.18 19.27
N LYS A 285 30.01 -9.68 19.82
CA LYS A 285 30.75 -10.80 19.22
C LYS A 285 29.89 -12.07 19.09
N LEU A 286 29.10 -12.39 20.11
CA LEU A 286 28.20 -13.54 20.09
C LEU A 286 27.06 -13.32 19.09
N PHE A 287 26.53 -12.10 19.01
CA PHE A 287 25.53 -11.74 18.02
C PHE A 287 26.05 -11.89 16.58
N ASP A 288 27.30 -11.50 16.32
CA ASP A 288 27.95 -11.70 15.01
C ASP A 288 28.13 -13.20 14.70
N GLU A 289 28.56 -14.01 15.67
CA GLU A 289 28.72 -15.47 15.52
C GLU A 289 27.38 -16.18 15.24
N LEU A 290 26.29 -15.72 15.85
CA LEU A 290 24.94 -16.22 15.60
C LEU A 290 24.30 -15.68 14.31
N GLY A 291 24.92 -14.67 13.69
CA GLY A 291 24.37 -13.99 12.52
C GLY A 291 23.09 -13.21 12.83
N VAL A 292 23.02 -12.55 13.99
CA VAL A 292 21.92 -11.67 14.36
C VAL A 292 21.90 -10.45 13.44
N ASN A 293 20.75 -10.17 12.85
CA ASN A 293 20.53 -9.02 11.99
C ASN A 293 19.30 -8.22 12.44
N VAL A 294 19.51 -7.24 13.31
CA VAL A 294 18.42 -6.37 13.80
C VAL A 294 17.84 -5.39 12.79
N ASN A 295 18.37 -5.35 11.55
CA ASN A 295 17.64 -4.73 10.44
C ASN A 295 16.32 -5.47 10.17
N ASN A 296 16.22 -6.73 10.59
CA ASN A 296 15.01 -7.57 10.55
C ASN A 296 14.13 -7.46 11.82
N GLY A 297 14.52 -6.68 12.83
CA GLY A 297 13.80 -6.63 14.11
C GLY A 297 14.51 -7.29 15.28
N LEU A 298 14.02 -7.02 16.50
CA LEU A 298 14.40 -7.80 17.68
C LEU A 298 13.89 -9.25 17.62
N SER A 299 12.85 -9.54 16.82
CA SER A 299 12.41 -10.91 16.58
C SER A 299 13.55 -11.79 16.07
N ASP A 300 14.37 -11.30 15.14
CA ASP A 300 15.54 -11.99 14.62
C ASP A 300 16.54 -12.31 15.75
N LEU A 301 16.82 -11.34 16.63
CA LEU A 301 17.68 -11.58 17.80
C LEU A 301 17.10 -12.67 18.70
N TYR A 302 15.81 -12.57 19.06
CA TYR A 302 15.15 -13.54 19.92
C TYR A 302 15.17 -14.96 19.32
N ASP A 303 14.92 -15.09 18.02
CA ASP A 303 14.94 -16.38 17.31
C ASP A 303 16.35 -17.00 17.32
N LYS A 304 17.40 -16.20 17.14
CA LYS A 304 18.79 -16.70 17.11
C LYS A 304 19.27 -17.17 18.47
N ILE A 305 18.92 -16.46 19.55
CA ILE A 305 19.37 -16.81 20.91
C ILE A 305 18.64 -18.04 21.48
N GLU A 306 17.54 -18.50 20.88
CA GLU A 306 16.88 -19.76 21.26
C GLU A 306 17.80 -21.00 21.11
N THR A 307 18.82 -20.90 20.25
CA THR A 307 19.82 -21.96 20.06
C THR A 307 20.86 -22.04 21.18
N LEU A 308 20.92 -21.04 22.07
CA LEU A 308 21.90 -20.95 23.14
C LEU A 308 21.45 -21.71 24.40
N PRO A 309 22.40 -22.06 25.30
CA PRO A 309 22.06 -22.51 26.64
C PRO A 309 21.20 -21.49 27.40
N ALA A 310 20.24 -21.99 28.19
CA ALA A 310 19.27 -21.14 28.89
C ALA A 310 19.92 -20.03 29.73
N SER A 311 21.04 -20.29 30.39
CA SER A 311 21.74 -19.28 31.21
C SER A 311 22.28 -18.11 30.39
N GLN A 312 22.80 -18.36 29.19
CA GLN A 312 23.29 -17.30 28.29
C GLN A 312 22.13 -16.52 27.68
N ARG A 313 21.08 -17.23 27.29
CA ARG A 313 19.85 -16.62 26.77
C ARG A 313 19.20 -15.70 27.81
N GLU A 314 19.07 -16.15 29.05
CA GLU A 314 18.53 -15.35 30.16
C GLU A 314 19.41 -14.15 30.48
N GLU A 315 20.74 -14.27 30.43
CA GLU A 315 21.65 -13.12 30.58
C GLU A 315 21.39 -12.05 29.51
N ILE A 316 21.29 -12.46 28.24
CA ILE A 316 21.01 -11.53 27.13
C ILE A 316 19.65 -10.84 27.32
N ILE A 317 18.60 -11.60 27.67
CA ILE A 317 17.25 -11.05 27.89
C ILE A 317 17.27 -10.05 29.06
N ASN A 318 17.96 -10.38 30.16
CA ASN A 318 18.07 -9.48 31.30
C ASN A 318 18.84 -8.20 30.95
N ASP A 319 19.91 -8.29 30.16
CA ASP A 319 20.67 -7.11 29.72
C ASP A 319 19.86 -6.23 28.74
N LEU A 320 19.03 -6.83 27.88
CA LEU A 320 18.07 -6.09 27.04
C LEU A 320 17.03 -5.38 27.91
N HIS A 321 16.50 -6.04 28.93
CA HIS A 321 15.58 -5.43 29.90
C HIS A 321 16.24 -4.30 30.70
N ALA A 322 17.50 -4.46 31.12
CA ALA A 322 18.25 -3.45 31.85
C ALA A 322 18.45 -2.16 31.03
N CYS A 323 18.52 -2.25 29.69
CA CYS A 323 18.56 -1.07 28.84
C CYS A 323 17.34 -0.16 29.06
N HIS A 324 16.14 -0.72 29.32
CA HIS A 324 14.93 0.07 29.55
C HIS A 324 14.97 0.91 30.85
N GLU A 325 15.87 0.65 31.79
CA GLU A 325 16.02 1.47 33.00
C GLU A 325 16.56 2.88 32.70
N HIS A 326 17.36 3.01 31.64
CA HIS A 326 18.05 4.25 31.25
C HIS A 326 17.64 4.73 29.85
N ARG A 327 16.54 4.20 29.33
CA ARG A 327 15.96 4.50 28.01
C ARG A 327 14.48 4.86 28.16
N PRO A 328 13.89 5.63 27.24
CA PRO A 328 12.49 5.98 27.33
C PRO A 328 11.61 4.73 27.19
N GLU A 329 10.39 4.82 27.71
CA GLU A 329 9.34 3.85 27.38
C GLU A 329 9.17 3.79 25.85
N LEU A 330 9.02 2.57 25.32
CA LEU A 330 8.85 2.33 23.89
C LEU A 330 7.39 2.02 23.56
N ALA A 331 6.91 2.53 22.43
CA ALA A 331 5.59 2.20 21.93
C ALA A 331 5.43 0.69 21.68
N MET A 332 4.21 0.18 21.89
CA MET A 332 3.86 -1.23 21.76
C MET A 332 2.94 -1.47 20.58
N VAL A 333 3.20 -2.55 19.86
CA VAL A 333 2.31 -3.11 18.84
C VAL A 333 1.25 -4.00 19.50
N ASP A 334 1.68 -4.82 20.46
CA ASP A 334 0.82 -5.65 21.32
C ASP A 334 1.46 -5.74 22.72
N SER A 335 0.97 -4.93 23.64
CA SER A 335 1.48 -4.87 25.02
C SER A 335 1.23 -6.15 25.81
N ALA A 336 0.13 -6.88 25.53
CA ALA A 336 -0.18 -8.13 26.22
C ALA A 336 0.79 -9.26 25.85
N LYS A 337 1.42 -9.18 24.67
CA LYS A 337 2.43 -10.11 24.20
C LYS A 337 3.86 -9.60 24.29
N GLY A 338 4.07 -8.38 24.79
CA GLY A 338 5.40 -7.75 24.83
C GLY A 338 5.97 -7.39 23.44
N ILE A 339 5.13 -7.29 22.41
CA ILE A 339 5.57 -6.94 21.05
C ILE A 339 5.69 -5.42 20.97
N SER A 340 6.94 -4.94 20.94
CA SER A 340 7.26 -3.51 20.88
C SER A 340 7.39 -2.98 19.45
N ASN A 341 7.53 -1.66 19.30
CA ASN A 341 7.83 -1.00 18.03
C ASN A 341 9.10 -1.54 17.34
N PHE A 342 10.04 -2.10 18.11
CA PHE A 342 11.29 -2.66 17.59
C PHE A 342 11.23 -4.17 17.33
N HIS A 343 10.09 -4.82 17.54
CA HIS A 343 9.96 -6.26 17.34
C HIS A 343 10.18 -6.64 15.87
N SER A 344 9.50 -5.98 14.93
CA SER A 344 9.70 -6.15 13.48
C SER A 344 9.60 -4.81 12.75
N PRO A 345 10.43 -4.57 11.72
CA PRO A 345 10.45 -3.33 10.95
C PRO A 345 9.19 -3.13 10.09
N SER A 346 8.36 -4.17 9.93
CA SER A 346 7.10 -4.10 9.18
C SER A 346 5.87 -3.83 10.05
N ASP A 347 5.99 -3.85 11.38
CA ASP A 347 4.82 -3.76 12.26
C ASP A 347 4.28 -2.33 12.37
N VAL A 348 5.16 -1.33 12.37
CA VAL A 348 4.81 0.10 12.48
C VAL A 348 5.24 0.82 11.20
N ILE A 349 4.29 0.91 10.26
CA ILE A 349 4.52 1.53 8.94
C ILE A 349 4.02 2.98 8.99
N VAL A 350 4.87 3.94 8.65
CA VAL A 350 4.65 5.39 8.84
C VAL A 350 3.32 5.93 8.30
N ASP A 351 2.92 5.52 7.10
CA ASP A 351 1.69 5.94 6.42
C ASP A 351 0.42 5.50 7.15
N ALA A 352 0.40 4.32 7.76
CA ALA A 352 -0.74 3.86 8.57
C ALA A 352 -0.63 4.27 10.04
N SER A 353 0.57 4.21 10.61
CA SER A 353 0.81 4.43 12.04
C SER A 353 0.70 5.90 12.45
N MET A 354 1.14 6.84 11.60
CA MET A 354 1.03 8.27 11.89
C MET A 354 -0.44 8.73 11.92
N PRO A 355 -1.29 8.41 10.94
CA PRO A 355 -2.72 8.73 11.02
C PRO A 355 -3.43 8.04 12.18
N ALA A 356 -3.09 6.78 12.49
CA ALA A 356 -3.67 6.07 13.63
C ALA A 356 -3.33 6.79 14.96
N MET A 357 -2.07 7.21 15.14
CA MET A 357 -1.62 7.97 16.29
C MET A 357 -2.31 9.34 16.37
N ILE A 358 -2.43 10.05 15.25
CA ILE A 358 -3.09 11.37 15.16
C ILE A 358 -4.58 11.25 15.49
N ARG A 359 -5.27 10.27 14.91
CA ARG A 359 -6.69 9.97 15.17
C ARG A 359 -6.95 9.66 16.64
N LEU A 360 -6.01 8.99 17.33
CA LEU A 360 -6.11 8.63 18.75
C LEU A 360 -5.80 9.81 19.69
N GLY A 361 -5.83 11.05 19.19
CA GLY A 361 -5.53 12.24 20.00
C GLY A 361 -4.03 12.45 20.23
N GLY A 362 -3.21 11.99 19.29
CA GLY A 362 -1.76 12.09 19.38
C GLY A 362 -1.14 11.06 20.30
N LYS A 363 -1.68 9.83 20.36
CA LYS A 363 -1.26 8.82 21.34
C LYS A 363 -0.97 7.47 20.73
N MET A 364 -0.12 6.70 21.40
CA MET A 364 0.13 5.28 21.11
C MET A 364 0.08 4.46 22.40
N TYR A 365 0.00 3.14 22.29
CA TYR A 365 -0.04 2.24 23.45
C TYR A 365 1.36 2.03 24.02
N GLY A 366 1.48 2.15 25.35
CA GLY A 366 2.70 1.84 26.10
C GLY A 366 2.71 0.42 26.65
N ALA A 367 3.76 0.09 27.42
CA ALA A 367 3.97 -1.24 28.00
C ALA A 367 2.88 -1.62 29.01
N ASP A 368 2.26 -0.64 29.67
CA ASP A 368 1.13 -0.82 30.59
C ASP A 368 -0.23 -1.01 29.90
N GLY A 369 -0.25 -1.04 28.56
CA GLY A 369 -1.47 -1.15 27.75
C GLY A 369 -2.33 0.12 27.70
N ARG A 370 -1.83 1.26 28.20
CA ARG A 370 -2.54 2.55 28.17
C ARG A 370 -1.99 3.43 27.06
N THR A 371 -2.81 4.38 26.62
CA THR A 371 -2.43 5.34 25.58
C THR A 371 -1.66 6.53 26.18
N LYS A 372 -0.54 6.91 25.56
CA LYS A 372 0.38 7.95 26.04
C LYS A 372 0.80 8.88 24.90
N ASP A 373 1.16 10.11 25.25
CA ASP A 373 1.79 11.03 24.31
C ASP A 373 3.14 10.47 23.86
N THR A 374 3.51 10.69 22.60
CA THR A 374 4.69 10.07 21.98
C THR A 374 5.56 11.07 21.22
N LYS A 375 6.88 10.87 21.26
CA LYS A 375 7.81 11.41 20.27
C LYS A 375 7.80 10.45 19.07
N ALA A 376 7.11 10.85 18.01
CA ALA A 376 7.07 10.11 16.76
C ALA A 376 8.34 10.39 15.95
N VAL A 377 9.31 9.47 16.01
CA VAL A 377 10.57 9.63 15.30
C VAL A 377 10.42 9.20 13.85
N ASN A 378 10.63 10.17 12.96
CA ASN A 378 10.67 10.03 11.51
C ASN A 378 12.02 10.60 11.06
N PRO A 379 13.11 9.79 11.00
CA PRO A 379 14.45 10.32 10.81
C PRO A 379 14.58 11.18 9.55
N GLU A 380 14.03 10.69 8.44
CA GLU A 380 14.00 11.41 7.17
C GLU A 380 13.03 12.60 7.22
N SER A 381 13.54 13.79 6.91
CA SER A 381 12.79 15.04 7.01
C SER A 381 11.92 15.34 5.81
N THR A 382 12.23 14.79 4.63
CA THR A 382 11.54 15.10 3.36
C THR A 382 10.01 15.13 3.49
N PHE A 383 9.41 14.14 4.16
CA PHE A 383 7.95 13.99 4.26
C PHE A 383 7.42 13.97 5.70
N SER A 384 8.27 14.15 6.71
CA SER A 384 7.85 14.08 8.12
C SER A 384 7.21 15.39 8.60
N ARG A 385 7.60 16.51 7.99
CA ARG A 385 7.17 17.87 8.36
C ARG A 385 5.65 18.07 8.24
N ILE A 386 5.00 17.42 7.27
CA ILE A 386 3.54 17.49 7.11
C ILE A 386 2.78 16.93 8.31
N TYR A 387 3.30 15.87 8.95
CA TYR A 387 2.68 15.30 10.14
C TYR A 387 2.86 16.22 11.36
N GLN A 388 4.00 16.88 11.50
CA GLN A 388 4.19 17.88 12.55
C GLN A 388 3.18 19.03 12.40
N GLU A 389 2.94 19.47 11.17
CA GLU A 389 1.98 20.54 10.89
C GLU A 389 0.54 20.13 11.25
N MET A 390 0.14 18.91 10.90
CA MET A 390 -1.13 18.31 11.32
C MET A 390 -1.26 18.21 12.84
N ILE A 391 -0.21 17.73 13.53
CA ILE A 391 -0.20 17.64 15.00
C ILE A 391 -0.38 19.02 15.64
N ASN A 392 0.35 20.03 15.16
CA ASN A 392 0.22 21.41 15.63
C ASN A 392 -1.19 21.96 15.39
N PHE A 393 -1.77 21.66 14.23
CA PHE A 393 -3.14 22.02 13.89
C PHE A 393 -4.14 21.41 14.87
N CYS A 394 -4.06 20.10 15.11
CA CYS A 394 -4.97 19.39 16.03
C CYS A 394 -4.81 19.84 17.48
N LYS A 395 -3.58 20.13 17.94
CA LYS A 395 -3.37 20.73 19.26
C LYS A 395 -4.11 22.06 19.38
N THR A 396 -4.05 22.90 18.35
CA THR A 396 -4.64 24.25 18.37
C THR A 396 -6.16 24.22 18.25
N HIS A 397 -6.70 23.43 17.32
CA HIS A 397 -8.11 23.46 16.92
C HIS A 397 -8.95 22.31 17.47
N GLY A 398 -8.35 21.35 18.19
CA GLY A 398 -9.00 20.10 18.54
C GLY A 398 -8.95 19.09 17.39
N ASN A 399 -9.61 17.94 17.57
CA ASN A 399 -9.65 16.93 16.52
C ASN A 399 -10.61 17.33 15.38
N PHE A 400 -10.46 16.71 14.21
CA PHE A 400 -11.40 16.87 13.11
C PHE A 400 -12.77 16.28 13.46
N ASP A 401 -13.82 16.85 12.84
CA ASP A 401 -15.20 16.39 12.95
C ASP A 401 -15.63 15.73 11.62
N PRO A 402 -15.76 14.39 11.57
CA PRO A 402 -16.20 13.68 10.36
C PRO A 402 -17.58 14.12 9.84
N THR A 403 -18.43 14.72 10.69
CA THR A 403 -19.77 15.17 10.31
C THR A 403 -19.76 16.43 9.45
N THR A 404 -18.74 17.28 9.60
CA THR A 404 -18.66 18.58 8.91
C THR A 404 -17.41 18.75 8.05
N MET A 405 -16.35 17.97 8.28
CA MET A 405 -15.10 18.17 7.57
C MET A 405 -15.23 17.91 6.06
N GLY A 406 -14.48 18.69 5.28
CA GLY A 406 -14.34 18.47 3.83
C GLY A 406 -13.60 17.18 3.50
N THR A 407 -13.20 17.03 2.24
CA THR A 407 -12.42 15.90 1.76
C THR A 407 -11.13 16.33 1.05
N VAL A 408 -10.11 15.48 1.12
CA VAL A 408 -8.83 15.69 0.43
C VAL A 408 -8.53 14.54 -0.53
N PRO A 409 -9.05 14.58 -1.77
CA PRO A 409 -8.63 13.70 -2.85
C PRO A 409 -7.14 13.86 -3.16
N ASN A 410 -6.52 12.84 -3.74
CA ASN A 410 -5.13 12.88 -4.18
C ASN A 410 -4.99 12.52 -5.65
N VAL A 411 -4.20 13.33 -6.35
CA VAL A 411 -3.68 13.03 -7.68
C VAL A 411 -2.18 12.77 -7.57
N GLY A 412 -1.79 11.50 -7.63
CA GLY A 412 -0.45 11.05 -7.28
C GLY A 412 0.40 10.66 -8.48
N LEU A 413 1.58 11.25 -8.59
CA LEU A 413 2.61 10.86 -9.56
C LEU A 413 3.19 9.49 -9.16
N MET A 414 3.00 8.47 -9.99
CA MET A 414 3.50 7.12 -9.68
C MET A 414 3.86 6.26 -10.89
N ALA A 415 3.43 6.66 -12.09
CA ALA A 415 3.64 5.87 -13.31
C ALA A 415 5.12 5.55 -13.52
N GLN A 416 5.41 4.35 -14.04
CA GLN A 416 6.76 3.91 -14.40
C GLN A 416 7.75 3.94 -13.21
N LYS A 417 7.26 3.63 -12.00
CA LYS A 417 8.03 3.58 -10.75
C LYS A 417 8.67 4.94 -10.41
N ALA A 418 7.89 6.02 -10.55
CA ALA A 418 8.35 7.37 -10.28
C ALA A 418 8.96 7.51 -8.87
N GLU A 419 10.06 8.28 -8.81
CA GLU A 419 10.73 8.73 -7.59
C GLU A 419 11.30 7.56 -6.75
N GLU A 420 11.09 7.56 -5.43
CA GLU A 420 11.72 6.62 -4.51
C GLU A 420 11.29 5.16 -4.75
N TYR A 421 10.08 4.92 -5.29
CA TYR A 421 9.57 3.57 -5.57
C TYR A 421 10.36 2.87 -6.68
N GLY A 422 11.02 3.63 -7.56
CA GLY A 422 11.90 3.10 -8.60
C GLY A 422 13.35 2.94 -8.18
N SER A 423 13.71 3.28 -6.94
CA SER A 423 15.11 3.45 -6.52
C SER A 423 15.77 2.21 -5.89
N HIS A 424 15.05 1.10 -5.70
CA HIS A 424 15.55 -0.04 -4.94
C HIS A 424 16.84 -0.65 -5.51
N ASP A 425 16.93 -0.77 -6.84
CA ASP A 425 18.13 -1.26 -7.54
C ASP A 425 19.22 -0.18 -7.72
N LYS A 426 18.98 1.00 -7.16
CA LYS A 426 19.84 2.19 -7.18
C LYS A 426 20.02 2.76 -5.76
N THR A 427 19.89 1.90 -4.74
CA THR A 427 20.11 2.25 -3.33
C THR A 427 21.22 1.35 -2.80
N PHE A 428 22.25 1.94 -2.19
CA PHE A 428 23.44 1.23 -1.74
C PHE A 428 23.84 1.69 -0.35
N GLU A 429 24.19 0.74 0.52
CA GLU A 429 24.97 1.02 1.72
C GLU A 429 26.44 1.14 1.29
N ILE A 430 27.08 2.26 1.60
CA ILE A 430 28.42 2.60 1.15
C ILE A 430 29.45 1.79 1.93
N ALA A 431 30.29 1.04 1.23
CA ALA A 431 31.25 0.12 1.85
C ALA A 431 32.53 0.82 2.36
N GLU A 432 32.89 1.97 1.80
CA GLU A 432 34.08 2.74 2.16
C GLU A 432 33.83 4.22 1.84
N ALA A 433 34.47 5.12 2.59
CA ALA A 433 34.39 6.55 2.33
C ALA A 433 34.93 6.93 0.93
N GLY A 434 34.29 7.88 0.28
CA GLY A 434 34.66 8.32 -1.06
C GLY A 434 33.65 9.29 -1.66
N THR A 435 33.69 9.42 -2.98
CA THR A 435 32.75 10.26 -3.75
C THR A 435 31.87 9.36 -4.60
N ALA A 436 30.58 9.34 -4.33
CA ALA A 436 29.57 8.62 -5.10
C ALA A 436 29.12 9.47 -6.30
N GLN A 437 29.30 8.97 -7.52
CA GLN A 437 29.10 9.71 -8.77
C GLN A 437 28.10 9.00 -9.70
N ILE A 438 27.26 9.80 -10.35
CA ILE A 438 26.44 9.40 -11.50
C ILE A 438 27.15 9.92 -12.75
N VAL A 439 27.62 9.01 -13.58
CA VAL A 439 28.50 9.31 -14.72
C VAL A 439 27.84 8.87 -16.02
N ASP A 440 27.81 9.75 -17.01
CA ASP A 440 27.42 9.41 -18.38
C ASP A 440 28.44 8.43 -18.98
N ILE A 441 27.96 7.26 -19.42
CA ILE A 441 28.81 6.17 -19.91
C ILE A 441 29.53 6.55 -21.20
N ASP A 442 28.89 7.34 -22.07
CA ASP A 442 29.40 7.63 -23.40
C ASP A 442 30.38 8.82 -23.38
N SER A 443 30.11 9.84 -22.56
CA SER A 443 30.97 11.04 -22.48
C SER A 443 31.98 11.03 -21.34
N GLY A 444 31.75 10.23 -20.29
CA GLY A 444 32.52 10.29 -19.03
C GLY A 444 32.19 11.51 -18.17
N GLU A 445 31.13 12.27 -18.51
CA GLU A 445 30.67 13.44 -17.76
C GLU A 445 30.08 13.01 -16.41
N VAL A 446 30.58 13.58 -15.31
CA VAL A 446 29.95 13.44 -13.98
C VAL A 446 28.74 14.38 -13.94
N LEU A 447 27.55 13.80 -13.83
CA LEU A 447 26.29 14.55 -13.80
C LEU A 447 25.95 15.05 -12.40
N LEU A 448 26.04 14.15 -11.41
CA LEU A 448 25.79 14.42 -10.00
C LEU A 448 26.81 13.65 -9.15
N GLU A 449 27.24 14.24 -8.04
CA GLU A 449 28.16 13.60 -7.10
C GLU A 449 27.85 13.94 -5.64
N GLN A 450 28.21 13.03 -4.73
CA GLN A 450 28.01 13.16 -3.28
C GLN A 450 29.26 12.65 -2.55
N ASP A 451 29.73 13.41 -1.55
CA ASP A 451 30.72 12.90 -0.61
C ASP A 451 30.00 12.00 0.41
N VAL A 452 30.49 10.77 0.56
CA VAL A 452 29.87 9.73 1.38
C VAL A 452 30.88 9.04 2.27
N GLU A 453 30.44 8.56 3.42
CA GLU A 453 31.23 7.80 4.37
C GLU A 453 30.79 6.33 4.45
N GLU A 454 31.60 5.49 5.10
CA GLU A 454 31.27 4.08 5.33
C GLU A 454 29.95 3.92 6.12
N GLY A 455 29.04 3.13 5.56
CA GLY A 455 27.71 2.83 6.09
C GLY A 455 26.64 3.88 5.78
N ASP A 456 26.98 4.96 5.07
CA ASP A 456 25.98 5.89 4.54
C ASP A 456 25.09 5.18 3.53
N ILE A 457 23.85 5.66 3.39
CA ILE A 457 22.90 5.11 2.42
C ILE A 457 22.83 6.08 1.26
N TRP A 458 23.28 5.69 0.07
CA TRP A 458 23.20 6.49 -1.15
C TRP A 458 22.10 5.99 -2.08
N ARG A 459 21.37 6.92 -2.73
CA ARG A 459 20.19 6.60 -3.55
C ARG A 459 20.06 7.50 -4.77
N MET A 460 19.62 6.92 -5.89
CA MET A 460 19.27 7.61 -7.12
C MET A 460 17.82 7.31 -7.58
N PRO A 461 16.83 8.12 -7.20
CA PRO A 461 15.48 8.13 -7.78
C PRO A 461 15.46 8.67 -9.22
N ILE A 462 14.40 8.33 -9.96
CA ILE A 462 14.18 8.79 -11.33
C ILE A 462 12.68 9.04 -11.53
N VAL A 463 12.32 10.08 -12.25
CA VAL A 463 10.96 10.26 -12.76
C VAL A 463 10.97 10.60 -14.25
N LYS A 464 10.11 9.92 -15.00
CA LYS A 464 10.00 10.06 -16.46
C LYS A 464 9.15 11.27 -16.83
N ASP A 465 9.54 11.97 -17.87
CA ASP A 465 8.81 13.18 -18.33
C ASP A 465 7.35 12.88 -18.70
N ALA A 466 7.11 11.77 -19.40
CA ALA A 466 5.77 11.34 -19.79
C ALA A 466 4.86 11.15 -18.58
N ALA A 467 5.38 10.57 -17.50
CA ALA A 467 4.64 10.39 -16.25
C ALA A 467 4.27 11.73 -15.60
N ILE A 468 5.18 12.72 -15.63
CA ILE A 468 4.92 14.08 -15.09
C ILE A 468 3.83 14.78 -15.91
N ARG A 469 3.91 14.71 -17.23
CA ARG A 469 2.90 15.32 -18.13
C ARG A 469 1.52 14.71 -17.89
N ASP A 470 1.42 13.39 -17.84
CA ASP A 470 0.16 12.70 -17.55
C ASP A 470 -0.39 13.08 -16.16
N TRP A 471 0.48 13.20 -15.15
CA TRP A 471 0.10 13.61 -13.81
C TRP A 471 -0.49 15.04 -13.76
N VAL A 472 0.10 15.99 -14.48
CA VAL A 472 -0.43 17.36 -14.61
C VAL A 472 -1.79 17.35 -15.30
N LYS A 473 -1.92 16.61 -16.40
CA LYS A 473 -3.19 16.44 -17.13
C LYS A 473 -4.27 15.85 -16.22
N LEU A 474 -3.95 14.81 -15.46
CA LEU A 474 -4.87 14.18 -14.51
C LEU A 474 -5.31 15.18 -13.43
N ALA A 475 -4.40 16.00 -12.89
CA ALA A 475 -4.74 17.02 -11.90
C ALA A 475 -5.73 18.06 -12.46
N VAL A 476 -5.50 18.56 -13.68
CA VAL A 476 -6.42 19.49 -14.35
C VAL A 476 -7.78 18.84 -14.62
N ASN A 477 -7.80 17.60 -15.11
CA ASN A 477 -9.03 16.85 -15.34
C ASN A 477 -9.85 16.69 -14.05
N ARG A 478 -9.20 16.31 -12.94
CA ARG A 478 -9.88 16.18 -11.64
C ARG A 478 -10.37 17.52 -11.11
N ALA A 479 -9.60 18.59 -11.24
CA ALA A 479 -10.01 19.94 -10.87
C ALA A 479 -11.26 20.36 -11.65
N ARG A 480 -11.28 20.13 -12.97
CA ARG A 480 -12.41 20.43 -13.86
C ARG A 480 -13.66 19.65 -13.52
N LEU A 481 -13.54 18.32 -13.35
CA LEU A 481 -14.67 17.43 -13.08
C LEU A 481 -15.31 17.68 -11.70
N SER A 482 -14.51 18.07 -10.71
CA SER A 482 -14.96 18.25 -9.33
C SER A 482 -15.28 19.70 -8.95
N GLY A 483 -14.72 20.68 -9.67
CA GLY A 483 -14.77 22.10 -9.28
C GLY A 483 -13.93 22.43 -8.03
N MET A 484 -13.08 21.51 -7.56
CA MET A 484 -12.29 21.69 -6.34
C MET A 484 -11.00 22.49 -6.58
N THR A 485 -10.61 23.29 -5.59
CA THR A 485 -9.26 23.88 -5.52
C THR A 485 -8.22 22.76 -5.56
N THR A 486 -7.20 22.90 -6.39
CA THR A 486 -6.12 21.93 -6.57
C THR A 486 -4.78 22.53 -6.19
N VAL A 487 -4.06 21.86 -5.29
CA VAL A 487 -2.76 22.30 -4.81
C VAL A 487 -1.72 21.27 -5.22
N PHE A 488 -0.69 21.71 -5.93
CA PHE A 488 0.54 20.94 -6.15
C PHE A 488 1.47 21.11 -4.95
N TRP A 489 1.82 20.01 -4.29
CA TRP A 489 2.65 20.01 -3.08
C TRP A 489 4.10 19.81 -3.50
N LEU A 490 4.80 20.92 -3.72
CA LEU A 490 6.18 20.95 -4.18
C LEU A 490 6.91 21.95 -3.30
N ASP A 491 7.87 21.47 -2.52
CA ASP A 491 8.82 22.21 -1.71
C ASP A 491 9.75 23.04 -2.60
N ASP A 492 10.00 24.29 -2.21
CA ASP A 492 10.93 25.19 -2.90
C ASP A 492 12.37 25.06 -2.41
N GLU A 493 12.60 24.37 -1.29
CA GLU A 493 13.94 24.08 -0.78
C GLU A 493 14.48 22.72 -1.29
N ARG A 494 13.61 21.85 -1.83
CA ARG A 494 14.00 20.54 -2.34
C ARG A 494 14.39 20.59 -3.84
N PRO A 495 15.62 20.21 -4.24
CA PRO A 495 16.05 20.23 -5.63
C PRO A 495 15.14 19.45 -6.60
N HIS A 496 14.73 18.24 -6.24
CA HIS A 496 13.81 17.42 -7.06
C HIS A 496 12.49 18.14 -7.32
N GLU A 497 11.85 18.64 -6.27
CA GLU A 497 10.54 19.30 -6.38
C GLU A 497 10.64 20.65 -7.10
N ASN A 498 11.82 21.27 -7.12
CA ASN A 498 12.10 22.41 -7.98
C ASN A 498 12.18 22.04 -9.47
N GLU A 499 12.76 20.90 -9.85
CA GLU A 499 12.71 20.38 -11.22
C GLU A 499 11.26 20.06 -11.63
N LEU A 500 10.51 19.38 -10.75
CA LEU A 500 9.07 19.12 -10.97
C LEU A 500 8.27 20.42 -11.11
N ARG A 501 8.55 21.44 -10.29
CA ARG A 501 7.87 22.74 -10.37
C ARG A 501 8.06 23.40 -11.74
N LYS A 502 9.24 23.27 -12.36
CA LYS A 502 9.49 23.79 -13.72
C LYS A 502 8.59 23.07 -14.73
N LYS A 503 8.52 21.74 -14.65
CA LYS A 503 7.69 20.89 -15.53
C LYS A 503 6.20 21.19 -15.37
N VAL A 504 5.70 21.23 -14.13
CA VAL A 504 4.30 21.57 -13.82
C VAL A 504 3.92 22.93 -14.39
N LYS A 505 4.75 23.97 -14.18
CA LYS A 505 4.49 25.30 -14.74
C LYS A 505 4.51 25.33 -16.27
N ALA A 506 5.29 24.48 -16.92
CA ALA A 506 5.30 24.36 -18.37
C ALA A 506 4.02 23.68 -18.87
N TYR A 507 3.68 22.51 -18.31
CA TYR A 507 2.58 21.67 -18.78
C TYR A 507 1.19 22.22 -18.43
N LEU A 508 1.03 22.96 -17.33
CA LEU A 508 -0.22 23.67 -17.05
C LEU A 508 -0.60 24.70 -18.14
N LYS A 509 0.36 25.19 -18.94
CA LYS A 509 0.08 26.11 -20.07
C LYS A 509 -0.49 25.39 -21.30
N GLU A 510 -0.41 24.07 -21.32
CA GLU A 510 -0.90 23.24 -22.41
C GLU A 510 -2.29 22.68 -22.15
N GLU A 511 -2.76 22.81 -20.90
CA GLU A 511 -4.07 22.38 -20.47
C GLU A 511 -5.03 23.58 -20.40
N ASP A 512 -6.34 23.33 -20.60
CA ASP A 512 -7.36 24.35 -20.33
C ASP A 512 -7.54 24.51 -18.81
N THR A 513 -7.00 25.60 -18.28
CA THR A 513 -7.08 25.97 -16.86
C THR A 513 -8.02 27.14 -16.59
N GLU A 514 -8.76 27.62 -17.59
CA GLU A 514 -9.67 28.76 -17.42
C GLU A 514 -10.77 28.42 -16.39
N GLY A 515 -10.91 29.27 -15.36
CA GLY A 515 -11.89 29.07 -14.29
C GLY A 515 -11.50 28.02 -13.23
N LEU A 516 -10.30 27.44 -13.28
CA LEU A 516 -9.80 26.53 -12.25
C LEU A 516 -8.94 27.26 -11.21
N ASP A 517 -9.05 26.85 -9.95
CA ASP A 517 -8.18 27.31 -8.86
C ASP A 517 -7.05 26.30 -8.64
N ILE A 518 -5.91 26.54 -9.30
CA ILE A 518 -4.72 25.69 -9.25
C ILE A 518 -3.55 26.48 -8.70
N THR A 519 -2.91 25.97 -7.66
CA THR A 519 -1.74 26.63 -7.04
C THR A 519 -0.64 25.63 -6.72
N ILE A 520 0.60 26.13 -6.54
CA ILE A 520 1.76 25.31 -6.17
C ILE A 520 2.32 25.84 -4.85
N LEU A 521 2.30 25.02 -3.79
CA LEU A 521 2.78 25.39 -2.44
C LEU A 521 3.83 24.39 -1.94
N PRO A 522 4.80 24.83 -1.12
CA PRO A 522 5.64 23.93 -0.35
C PRO A 522 4.80 23.02 0.54
N GLN A 523 5.26 21.79 0.78
CA GLN A 523 4.46 20.73 1.39
C GLN A 523 3.81 21.13 2.73
N VAL A 524 4.55 21.83 3.60
CA VAL A 524 4.05 22.29 4.91
C VAL A 524 2.94 23.34 4.74
N TRP A 525 3.13 24.29 3.82
CA TRP A 525 2.12 25.30 3.51
C TRP A 525 0.88 24.71 2.83
N ALA A 526 1.08 23.73 1.94
CA ALA A 526 0.02 22.98 1.29
C ALA A 526 -0.81 22.19 2.32
N MET A 527 -0.15 21.57 3.29
CA MET A 527 -0.81 20.92 4.44
C MET A 527 -1.64 21.96 5.21
N ARG A 528 -1.03 23.02 5.73
CA ARG A 528 -1.74 24.08 6.48
C ARG A 528 -2.97 24.62 5.73
N TYR A 529 -2.79 25.01 4.47
CA TYR A 529 -3.86 25.52 3.62
C TYR A 529 -5.01 24.53 3.47
N THR A 530 -4.68 23.26 3.23
CA THR A 530 -5.65 22.17 3.15
C THR A 530 -6.40 21.99 4.47
N LEU A 531 -5.71 21.95 5.62
CA LEU A 531 -6.36 21.76 6.93
C LEU A 531 -7.32 22.89 7.28
N GLU A 532 -6.96 24.13 6.94
CA GLU A 532 -7.83 25.29 7.10
C GLU A 532 -9.11 25.17 6.26
N ARG A 533 -9.03 24.65 5.05
CA ARG A 533 -10.22 24.41 4.22
C ARG A 533 -11.06 23.26 4.74
N VAL A 534 -10.42 22.14 5.09
CA VAL A 534 -11.07 20.91 5.55
C VAL A 534 -11.89 21.15 6.81
N ILE A 535 -11.38 21.90 7.81
CA ILE A 535 -12.17 22.21 9.03
C ILE A 535 -13.40 23.09 8.74
N ARG A 536 -13.42 23.79 7.60
CA ARG A 536 -14.54 24.63 7.15
C ARG A 536 -15.48 23.89 6.20
N GLY A 537 -15.34 22.57 6.07
CA GLY A 537 -16.16 21.75 5.17
C GLY A 537 -15.83 21.92 3.70
N GLN A 538 -14.67 22.48 3.36
CA GLN A 538 -14.23 22.72 1.98
C GLN A 538 -13.26 21.64 1.51
N ASP A 539 -13.37 21.28 0.25
CA ASP A 539 -12.58 20.20 -0.36
C ASP A 539 -11.35 20.76 -1.08
N THR A 540 -10.26 19.98 -1.09
CA THR A 540 -9.00 20.39 -1.75
C THR A 540 -8.32 19.17 -2.37
N ILE A 541 -8.02 19.20 -3.67
CA ILE A 541 -7.23 18.16 -4.31
C ILE A 541 -5.76 18.37 -3.99
N ALA A 542 -5.09 17.34 -3.47
CA ALA A 542 -3.65 17.29 -3.30
C ALA A 542 -2.99 16.62 -4.51
N ALA A 543 -2.34 17.39 -5.38
CA ALA A 543 -1.51 16.85 -6.45
C ALA A 543 -0.07 16.67 -5.93
N THR A 544 0.40 15.44 -5.80
CA THR A 544 1.66 15.14 -5.09
C THR A 544 2.55 14.12 -5.80
N GLY A 545 3.81 14.07 -5.40
CA GLY A 545 4.72 12.93 -5.67
C GLY A 545 4.23 11.61 -5.06
N ASN A 546 4.94 10.53 -5.34
CA ASN A 546 4.59 9.15 -5.06
C ASN A 546 4.55 8.82 -3.56
N ILE A 547 5.51 9.33 -2.78
CA ILE A 547 5.54 9.10 -1.33
C ILE A 547 4.38 9.83 -0.64
N LEU A 548 4.19 11.11 -0.96
CA LEU A 548 3.08 11.89 -0.43
C LEU A 548 1.72 11.36 -0.87
N ARG A 549 1.59 10.81 -2.08
CA ARG A 549 0.38 10.10 -2.51
C ARG A 549 0.02 9.02 -1.50
N ASP A 550 0.98 8.18 -1.11
CA ASP A 550 0.71 7.14 -0.12
C ASP A 550 0.34 7.74 1.24
N TYR A 551 1.13 8.68 1.75
CA TYR A 551 0.94 9.24 3.09
C TYR A 551 -0.40 9.95 3.22
N LEU A 552 -0.79 10.77 2.23
CA LEU A 552 -2.02 11.55 2.27
C LEU A 552 -3.27 10.69 2.02
N THR A 553 -3.15 9.64 1.21
CA THR A 553 -4.27 8.71 0.94
C THR A 553 -4.51 7.70 2.07
N ASP A 554 -3.63 7.61 3.05
CA ASP A 554 -3.94 7.04 4.37
C ASP A 554 -4.41 8.12 5.36
N LEU A 555 -3.68 9.24 5.45
CA LEU A 555 -3.92 10.28 6.46
C LEU A 555 -5.33 10.84 6.44
N PHE A 556 -5.76 11.41 5.31
CA PHE A 556 -7.07 12.06 5.25
C PHE A 556 -8.22 11.05 5.32
N PRO A 557 -8.20 9.92 4.59
CA PRO A 557 -9.27 8.92 4.70
C PRO A 557 -9.42 8.30 6.09
N ILE A 558 -8.33 8.09 6.84
CA ILE A 558 -8.44 7.61 8.23
C ILE A 558 -9.12 8.63 9.13
N LEU A 559 -8.90 9.94 8.92
CA LEU A 559 -9.55 11.01 9.67
C LEU A 559 -10.99 11.27 9.20
N GLU A 560 -11.27 11.10 7.92
CA GLU A 560 -12.58 11.36 7.31
C GLU A 560 -13.55 10.20 7.47
N LEU A 561 -13.08 8.98 7.29
CA LEU A 561 -13.88 7.76 7.13
C LEU A 561 -13.57 6.71 8.20
N GLY A 562 -12.56 6.93 9.03
CA GLY A 562 -12.10 5.99 10.05
C GLY A 562 -11.24 4.85 9.49
N THR A 563 -11.03 4.79 8.17
CA THR A 563 -10.19 3.82 7.48
C THR A 563 -9.89 4.29 6.05
N SER A 564 -8.72 3.94 5.51
CA SER A 564 -8.35 4.17 4.10
C SER A 564 -8.84 3.07 3.16
N ALA A 565 -9.44 1.99 3.67
CA ALA A 565 -9.95 0.88 2.86
C ALA A 565 -11.21 1.23 2.05
N LYS A 566 -11.91 2.32 2.38
CA LYS A 566 -13.20 2.70 1.76
C LYS A 566 -13.03 3.78 0.68
N MET A 567 -11.93 3.71 -0.07
CA MET A 567 -11.53 4.70 -1.07
C MET A 567 -11.62 4.13 -2.48
N LEU A 568 -11.97 4.97 -3.45
CA LEU A 568 -11.69 4.70 -4.85
C LEU A 568 -10.20 4.90 -5.11
N SER A 569 -9.59 3.97 -5.85
CA SER A 569 -8.21 4.07 -6.30
C SER A 569 -8.14 3.71 -7.78
N ILE A 570 -8.31 4.73 -8.62
CA ILE A 570 -8.33 4.62 -10.07
C ILE A 570 -6.93 4.95 -10.60
N VAL A 571 -6.49 4.18 -11.58
CA VAL A 571 -5.22 4.36 -12.28
C VAL A 571 -5.54 4.43 -13.78
N PRO A 572 -5.74 5.64 -14.32
CA PRO A 572 -5.82 5.82 -15.76
C PRO A 572 -4.47 5.42 -16.37
N LEU A 573 -4.43 4.32 -17.10
CA LEU A 573 -3.20 3.84 -17.71
C LEU A 573 -2.79 4.81 -18.82
N MET A 574 -1.51 5.12 -18.93
CA MET A 574 -1.03 6.11 -19.93
C MET A 574 -1.36 5.69 -21.37
N ALA A 575 -1.48 4.39 -21.63
CA ALA A 575 -1.88 3.84 -22.93
C ALA A 575 -3.37 4.05 -23.27
N GLY A 576 -4.20 4.48 -22.30
CA GLY A 576 -5.64 4.73 -22.47
C GLY A 576 -6.55 3.74 -21.73
N GLY A 577 -6.01 2.62 -21.24
CA GLY A 577 -6.74 1.65 -20.41
C GLY A 577 -7.05 2.16 -18.99
N GLY A 578 -7.61 1.29 -18.16
CA GLY A 578 -7.95 1.57 -16.77
C GLY A 578 -7.57 0.42 -15.83
N LEU A 579 -6.96 0.77 -14.70
CA LEU A 579 -6.69 -0.13 -13.59
C LEU A 579 -7.42 0.40 -12.34
N TYR A 580 -8.16 -0.46 -11.66
CA TYR A 580 -9.02 -0.12 -10.52
C TYR A 580 -8.58 -0.93 -9.31
N GLU A 581 -7.86 -0.29 -8.39
CA GLU A 581 -7.43 -0.94 -7.14
C GLU A 581 -8.59 -0.94 -6.14
N THR A 582 -8.92 -2.10 -5.56
CA THR A 582 -10.06 -2.26 -4.65
C THR A 582 -9.80 -1.77 -3.23
N GLY A 583 -8.67 -1.09 -3.00
CA GLY A 583 -8.29 -0.52 -1.70
C GLY A 583 -6.79 -0.29 -1.60
N ALA A 584 -6.38 0.49 -0.59
CA ALA A 584 -4.97 0.82 -0.33
C ALA A 584 -4.27 -0.14 0.66
N GLY A 585 -5.00 -1.06 1.28
CA GLY A 585 -4.49 -1.98 2.32
C GLY A 585 -3.81 -3.25 1.80
N GLY A 586 -3.38 -4.11 2.73
CA GLY A 586 -2.87 -5.46 2.45
C GLY A 586 -3.96 -6.54 2.39
N SER A 587 -3.56 -7.80 2.32
CA SER A 587 -4.44 -8.99 2.11
C SER A 587 -5.03 -9.60 3.40
N ALA A 588 -4.77 -8.98 4.56
CA ALA A 588 -5.38 -9.26 5.87
C ALA A 588 -5.30 -10.73 6.37
N PRO A 589 -4.09 -11.25 6.70
CA PRO A 589 -3.88 -12.64 7.15
C PRO A 589 -4.74 -13.04 8.37
N LYS A 590 -4.98 -12.11 9.30
CA LYS A 590 -5.81 -12.35 10.50
C LYS A 590 -7.28 -12.65 10.18
N HIS A 591 -7.75 -12.32 8.98
CA HIS A 591 -9.12 -12.63 8.54
C HIS A 591 -9.20 -14.08 8.06
N VAL A 592 -8.14 -14.59 7.43
CA VAL A 592 -8.01 -16.00 7.05
C VAL A 592 -8.01 -16.88 8.29
N SER A 593 -7.27 -16.53 9.34
CA SER A 593 -7.27 -17.28 10.60
C SER A 593 -8.68 -17.40 11.19
N GLN A 594 -9.45 -16.30 11.22
CA GLN A 594 -10.83 -16.35 11.73
C GLN A 594 -11.75 -17.19 10.84
N LEU A 595 -11.61 -17.12 9.51
CA LEU A 595 -12.38 -18.00 8.62
C LEU A 595 -12.04 -19.47 8.89
N VAL A 596 -10.77 -19.81 8.99
CA VAL A 596 -10.36 -21.21 9.22
C VAL A 596 -10.80 -21.70 10.60
N GLU A 597 -10.71 -20.88 11.64
CA GLU A 597 -11.05 -21.27 13.01
C GLU A 597 -12.56 -21.30 13.28
N GLU A 598 -13.29 -20.29 12.79
CA GLU A 598 -14.68 -20.03 13.18
C GLU A 598 -15.62 -19.83 11.98
N ASN A 599 -15.15 -20.09 10.76
CA ASN A 599 -15.90 -19.93 9.51
C ASN A 599 -16.59 -18.57 9.38
N HIS A 600 -15.92 -17.49 9.80
CA HIS A 600 -16.40 -16.12 9.70
C HIS A 600 -15.36 -15.24 9.01
N LEU A 601 -15.72 -14.67 7.85
CA LEU A 601 -14.84 -13.78 7.10
C LEU A 601 -15.24 -12.32 7.31
N ARG A 602 -14.51 -11.59 8.16
CA ARG A 602 -14.75 -10.16 8.42
C ARG A 602 -14.10 -9.19 7.41
N TRP A 603 -13.78 -9.67 6.21
CA TRP A 603 -13.24 -8.83 5.14
C TRP A 603 -14.34 -7.95 4.55
N ASP A 604 -14.13 -6.63 4.47
CA ASP A 604 -15.09 -5.68 3.91
C ASP A 604 -14.79 -5.47 2.42
N SER A 605 -15.66 -6.01 1.55
CA SER A 605 -15.53 -5.92 0.09
C SER A 605 -16.01 -4.58 -0.50
N LEU A 606 -16.31 -3.56 0.32
CA LEU A 606 -16.78 -2.26 -0.18
C LEU A 606 -15.87 -1.66 -1.25
N GLY A 607 -14.55 -1.73 -1.07
CA GLY A 607 -13.61 -1.22 -2.08
C GLY A 607 -13.64 -2.01 -3.40
N GLU A 608 -14.00 -3.29 -3.38
CA GLU A 608 -14.23 -4.09 -4.59
C GLU A 608 -15.49 -3.60 -5.33
N PHE A 609 -16.56 -3.30 -4.60
CA PHE A 609 -17.81 -2.80 -5.17
C PHE A 609 -17.58 -1.45 -5.86
N LEU A 610 -16.85 -0.56 -5.21
CA LEU A 610 -16.50 0.76 -5.73
C LEU A 610 -15.61 0.66 -6.98
N ALA A 611 -14.61 -0.23 -6.98
CA ALA A 611 -13.74 -0.44 -8.13
C ALA A 611 -14.50 -0.99 -9.35
N ILE A 612 -15.46 -1.89 -9.13
CA ILE A 612 -16.32 -2.42 -10.21
C ILE A 612 -17.24 -1.32 -10.76
N GLY A 613 -17.83 -0.48 -9.90
CA GLY A 613 -18.62 0.66 -10.35
C GLY A 613 -17.83 1.59 -11.27
N ALA A 614 -16.63 1.99 -10.85
CA ALA A 614 -15.73 2.81 -11.65
C ALA A 614 -15.28 2.12 -12.96
N SER A 615 -15.02 0.82 -12.91
CA SER A 615 -14.66 0.01 -14.09
C SER A 615 -15.78 -0.08 -15.12
N LEU A 616 -17.02 -0.29 -14.67
CA LEU A 616 -18.22 -0.34 -15.53
C LEU A 616 -18.52 1.03 -16.14
N GLU A 617 -18.38 2.11 -15.36
CA GLU A 617 -18.55 3.49 -15.84
C GLU A 617 -17.54 3.81 -16.95
N ASP A 618 -16.25 3.54 -16.70
CA ASP A 618 -15.19 3.77 -17.69
C ASP A 618 -15.37 2.93 -18.95
N LEU A 619 -15.70 1.64 -18.80
CA LEU A 619 -15.97 0.76 -19.94
C LEU A 619 -17.17 1.29 -20.74
N GLY A 620 -18.27 1.63 -20.07
CA GLY A 620 -19.45 2.22 -20.69
C GLY A 620 -19.13 3.50 -21.46
N ASN A 621 -18.26 4.35 -20.94
CA ASN A 621 -17.82 5.58 -21.60
C ASN A 621 -16.89 5.32 -22.80
N LYS A 622 -15.93 4.40 -22.67
CA LYS A 622 -14.94 4.09 -23.71
C LYS A 622 -15.51 3.30 -24.89
N THR A 623 -16.46 2.40 -24.63
CA THR A 623 -17.05 1.52 -25.66
C THR A 623 -18.46 1.94 -26.07
N ASP A 624 -18.97 3.06 -25.55
CA ASP A 624 -20.36 3.51 -25.71
C ASP A 624 -21.41 2.43 -25.35
N ASN A 625 -21.14 1.66 -24.29
CA ASN A 625 -22.04 0.61 -23.80
C ASN A 625 -23.03 1.20 -22.78
N ALA A 626 -24.25 1.46 -23.22
CA ALA A 626 -25.32 2.02 -22.37
C ALA A 626 -25.68 1.11 -21.19
N LYS A 627 -25.73 -0.22 -21.40
CA LYS A 627 -26.02 -1.19 -20.33
C LYS A 627 -24.95 -1.17 -19.24
N ALA A 628 -23.68 -1.02 -19.61
CA ALA A 628 -22.58 -0.88 -18.64
C ALA A 628 -22.73 0.38 -17.76
N LYS A 629 -23.19 1.50 -18.32
CA LYS A 629 -23.46 2.73 -17.56
C LYS A 629 -24.61 2.53 -16.57
N VAL A 630 -25.68 1.87 -16.98
CA VAL A 630 -26.81 1.54 -16.08
C VAL A 630 -26.36 0.59 -14.96
N LEU A 631 -25.55 -0.43 -15.27
CA LEU A 631 -24.96 -1.32 -14.26
C LEU A 631 -24.12 -0.52 -13.24
N ALA A 632 -23.30 0.43 -13.69
CA ALA A 632 -22.48 1.26 -12.81
C ALA A 632 -23.34 2.12 -11.86
N GLN A 633 -24.32 2.85 -12.41
CA GLN A 633 -25.20 3.73 -11.63
C GLN A 633 -26.05 2.97 -10.60
N THR A 634 -26.57 1.80 -10.99
CA THR A 634 -27.35 0.94 -10.11
C THR A 634 -26.48 0.27 -9.04
N LEU A 635 -25.22 -0.04 -9.35
CA LEU A 635 -24.25 -0.52 -8.36
C LEU A 635 -23.92 0.57 -7.33
N ASP A 636 -23.71 1.81 -7.76
CA ASP A 636 -23.50 2.94 -6.85
C ASP A 636 -24.69 3.14 -5.90
N SER A 637 -25.91 3.00 -6.43
CA SER A 637 -27.14 3.05 -5.63
C SER A 637 -27.23 1.89 -4.64
N ALA A 638 -26.85 0.69 -5.06
CA ALA A 638 -26.80 -0.50 -4.20
C ALA A 638 -25.76 -0.37 -3.07
N VAL A 639 -24.58 0.20 -3.36
CA VAL A 639 -23.56 0.51 -2.37
C VAL A 639 -24.08 1.54 -1.37
N GLY A 640 -24.76 2.59 -1.83
CA GLY A 640 -25.41 3.57 -0.96
C GLY A 640 -26.39 2.92 0.02
N LYS A 641 -27.29 2.07 -0.49
CA LYS A 641 -28.27 1.33 0.33
C LYS A 641 -27.59 0.34 1.30
N LEU A 642 -26.54 -0.36 0.87
CA LEU A 642 -25.75 -1.25 1.72
C LEU A 642 -25.16 -0.53 2.93
N LEU A 643 -24.65 0.68 2.71
CA LEU A 643 -24.12 1.53 3.77
C LEU A 643 -25.25 2.02 4.69
N GLU A 644 -26.35 2.55 4.14
CA GLU A 644 -27.48 3.06 4.94
C GLU A 644 -28.14 2.00 5.82
N GLU A 645 -28.29 0.77 5.31
CA GLU A 645 -28.84 -0.37 6.04
C GLU A 645 -27.81 -1.08 6.93
N ASN A 646 -26.57 -0.55 6.99
CA ASN A 646 -25.45 -1.07 7.77
C ASN A 646 -25.20 -2.57 7.53
N LYS A 647 -25.21 -2.99 6.25
CA LYS A 647 -25.02 -4.39 5.83
C LYS A 647 -23.55 -4.73 5.51
N SER A 648 -22.61 -3.99 6.10
CA SER A 648 -21.19 -4.37 6.10
C SER A 648 -20.92 -5.55 7.05
N PRO A 649 -19.83 -6.31 6.84
CA PRO A 649 -19.47 -7.43 7.71
C PRO A 649 -19.24 -7.00 9.17
N SER A 650 -19.80 -7.75 10.10
CA SER A 650 -19.43 -7.71 11.50
C SER A 650 -18.06 -8.37 11.71
N ARG A 651 -17.55 -8.30 12.95
CA ARG A 651 -16.28 -8.92 13.37
C ARG A 651 -16.48 -10.22 14.13
N LYS A 652 -17.72 -10.59 14.47
CA LYS A 652 -18.05 -11.70 15.36
C LYS A 652 -18.73 -12.83 14.60
N ALA A 653 -18.27 -14.06 14.84
CA ALA A 653 -18.93 -15.25 14.33
C ALA A 653 -20.39 -15.33 14.83
N GLY A 654 -21.28 -15.79 13.95
CA GLY A 654 -22.74 -15.82 14.14
C GLY A 654 -23.45 -14.53 13.75
N GLU A 655 -22.71 -13.46 13.43
CA GLU A 655 -23.25 -12.23 12.83
C GLU A 655 -22.93 -12.20 11.31
N LEU A 656 -23.51 -11.22 10.60
CA LEU A 656 -23.31 -11.05 9.15
C LEU A 656 -21.81 -10.92 8.83
N ASP A 657 -21.32 -11.68 7.87
CA ASP A 657 -19.92 -11.65 7.44
C ASP A 657 -19.79 -11.17 5.97
N ASN A 658 -18.61 -11.32 5.37
CA ASN A 658 -18.33 -10.96 3.98
C ASN A 658 -19.36 -11.52 2.99
N ARG A 659 -19.70 -12.82 3.10
CA ARG A 659 -20.64 -13.49 2.19
C ARG A 659 -22.04 -12.87 2.32
N GLY A 660 -22.45 -12.57 3.55
CA GLY A 660 -23.70 -11.88 3.83
C GLY A 660 -23.75 -10.47 3.22
N SER A 661 -22.67 -9.70 3.35
CA SER A 661 -22.60 -8.37 2.73
C SER A 661 -22.70 -8.40 1.20
N GLN A 662 -22.10 -9.41 0.57
CA GLN A 662 -22.16 -9.59 -0.89
C GLN A 662 -23.56 -10.01 -1.35
N PHE A 663 -24.25 -10.87 -0.59
CA PHE A 663 -25.66 -11.17 -0.84
C PHE A 663 -26.53 -9.90 -0.79
N TYR A 664 -26.38 -9.08 0.25
CA TYR A 664 -27.14 -7.83 0.37
C TYR A 664 -26.84 -6.86 -0.78
N LEU A 665 -25.59 -6.75 -1.21
CA LEU A 665 -25.24 -5.98 -2.40
C LEU A 665 -25.95 -6.54 -3.64
N SER A 666 -25.94 -7.86 -3.86
CA SER A 666 -26.63 -8.50 -4.99
C SER A 666 -28.14 -8.22 -4.97
N LEU A 667 -28.76 -8.29 -3.79
CA LEU A 667 -30.18 -7.97 -3.61
C LEU A 667 -30.46 -6.52 -4.00
N TYR A 668 -29.71 -5.57 -3.45
CA TYR A 668 -29.93 -4.14 -3.71
C TYR A 668 -29.60 -3.75 -5.15
N TRP A 669 -28.61 -4.40 -5.76
CA TRP A 669 -28.25 -4.16 -7.15
C TRP A 669 -29.32 -4.71 -8.11
N ALA A 670 -29.83 -5.92 -7.86
CA ALA A 670 -30.94 -6.48 -8.64
C ALA A 670 -32.20 -5.62 -8.50
N GLN A 671 -32.52 -5.13 -7.30
CA GLN A 671 -33.64 -4.20 -7.07
C GLN A 671 -33.47 -2.90 -7.88
N ALA A 672 -32.31 -2.26 -7.78
CA ALA A 672 -32.04 -1.02 -8.50
C ALA A 672 -32.11 -1.22 -10.03
N LEU A 673 -31.63 -2.37 -10.54
CA LEU A 673 -31.72 -2.72 -11.96
C LEU A 673 -33.15 -3.01 -12.42
N ALA A 674 -33.98 -3.61 -11.56
CA ALA A 674 -35.39 -3.87 -11.86
C ALA A 674 -36.26 -2.60 -11.79
N GLU A 675 -35.85 -1.61 -11.00
CA GLU A 675 -36.61 -0.37 -10.75
C GLU A 675 -36.22 0.80 -11.67
N GLN A 676 -35.03 0.78 -12.27
CA GLN A 676 -34.59 1.83 -13.19
C GLN A 676 -35.41 1.87 -14.49
N SER A 677 -35.43 3.03 -15.14
CA SER A 677 -36.22 3.29 -16.34
C SER A 677 -35.39 3.69 -17.58
N GLU A 678 -34.06 3.53 -17.51
CA GLU A 678 -33.14 3.86 -18.61
C GLU A 678 -33.02 2.73 -19.63
N ASP A 679 -33.05 1.46 -19.19
CA ASP A 679 -32.99 0.27 -20.04
C ASP A 679 -34.06 -0.76 -19.62
N SER A 680 -35.12 -0.90 -20.42
CA SER A 680 -36.23 -1.82 -20.10
C SER A 680 -35.84 -3.30 -20.17
N GLU A 681 -34.85 -3.66 -21.00
CA GLU A 681 -34.42 -5.05 -21.15
C GLU A 681 -33.68 -5.51 -19.88
N LEU A 682 -32.79 -4.67 -19.33
CA LEU A 682 -32.16 -4.92 -18.03
C LEU A 682 -33.20 -4.98 -16.91
N ALA A 683 -34.18 -4.08 -16.89
CA ALA A 683 -35.23 -4.11 -15.88
C ALA A 683 -36.03 -5.43 -15.89
N GLU A 684 -36.46 -5.86 -17.07
CA GLU A 684 -37.18 -7.13 -17.24
C GLU A 684 -36.32 -8.35 -16.91
N HIS A 685 -35.03 -8.33 -17.29
CA HIS A 685 -34.08 -9.41 -17.01
C HIS A 685 -33.80 -9.57 -15.51
N PHE A 686 -33.62 -8.47 -14.77
CA PHE A 686 -33.30 -8.51 -13.34
C PHE A 686 -34.51 -8.60 -12.40
N ALA A 687 -35.72 -8.29 -12.87
CA ALA A 687 -36.94 -8.37 -12.05
C ALA A 687 -37.18 -9.76 -11.39
N PRO A 688 -37.01 -10.90 -12.10
CA PRO A 688 -37.12 -12.22 -11.48
C PRO A 688 -36.06 -12.49 -10.41
N LEU A 689 -34.81 -12.05 -10.63
CA LEU A 689 -33.73 -12.20 -9.65
C LEU A 689 -34.00 -11.35 -8.41
N ALA A 690 -34.36 -10.07 -8.60
CA ALA A 690 -34.68 -9.14 -7.51
C ALA A 690 -35.80 -9.70 -6.62
N LYS A 691 -36.87 -10.22 -7.25
CA LYS A 691 -37.97 -10.87 -6.54
C LYS A 691 -37.50 -12.12 -5.78
N THR A 692 -36.76 -13.01 -6.44
CA THR A 692 -36.29 -14.27 -5.84
C THR A 692 -35.39 -14.01 -4.63
N LEU A 693 -34.44 -13.07 -4.74
CA LEU A 693 -33.54 -12.71 -3.65
C LEU A 693 -34.31 -12.07 -2.47
N ALA A 694 -35.29 -11.20 -2.76
CA ALA A 694 -36.10 -10.57 -1.72
C ALA A 694 -37.02 -11.56 -0.99
N GLU A 695 -37.68 -12.47 -1.71
CA GLU A 695 -38.56 -13.49 -1.12
C GLU A 695 -37.77 -14.53 -0.29
N ASN A 696 -36.48 -14.70 -0.55
CA ASN A 696 -35.62 -15.67 0.12
C ASN A 696 -34.54 -15.04 1.03
N GLU A 697 -34.67 -13.76 1.38
CA GLU A 697 -33.68 -13.05 2.20
C GLU A 697 -33.36 -13.81 3.49
N ASP A 698 -34.39 -14.12 4.30
CA ASP A 698 -34.22 -14.80 5.58
C ASP A 698 -33.58 -16.19 5.44
N THR A 699 -33.98 -16.95 4.41
CA THR A 699 -33.44 -18.28 4.13
C THR A 699 -31.96 -18.21 3.75
N ILE A 700 -31.59 -17.29 2.86
CA ILE A 700 -30.20 -17.12 2.43
C ILE A 700 -29.33 -16.70 3.61
N VAL A 701 -29.77 -15.70 4.39
CA VAL A 701 -29.03 -15.23 5.57
C VAL A 701 -28.88 -16.34 6.60
N ALA A 702 -29.90 -17.17 6.81
CA ALA A 702 -29.83 -18.34 7.69
C ALA A 702 -28.78 -19.36 7.19
N GLU A 703 -28.83 -19.75 5.92
CA GLU A 703 -27.86 -20.69 5.33
C GLU A 703 -26.40 -20.17 5.43
N LEU A 704 -26.19 -18.86 5.25
CA LEU A 704 -24.87 -18.22 5.39
C LEU A 704 -24.37 -18.18 6.86
N ASN A 705 -25.27 -18.06 7.83
CA ASN A 705 -24.92 -17.95 9.25
C ASN A 705 -24.81 -19.32 9.95
N GLU A 706 -25.57 -20.33 9.54
CA GLU A 706 -25.57 -21.67 10.15
C GLU A 706 -24.21 -22.39 10.05
N VAL A 707 -23.40 -22.05 9.05
CA VAL A 707 -22.06 -22.64 8.89
C VAL A 707 -20.99 -21.98 9.78
N GLN A 708 -21.31 -20.84 10.42
CA GLN A 708 -20.35 -20.10 11.25
C GLN A 708 -20.16 -20.76 12.63
N GLY A 709 -19.05 -20.44 13.30
CA GLY A 709 -18.69 -20.92 14.64
C GLY A 709 -17.93 -22.25 14.64
N GLY A 710 -17.69 -22.86 13.49
CA GLY A 710 -16.92 -24.09 13.33
C GLY A 710 -15.68 -23.92 12.44
N HIS A 711 -14.80 -24.92 12.45
CA HIS A 711 -13.59 -24.94 11.63
C HIS A 711 -13.93 -25.10 10.13
N ALA A 712 -13.28 -24.33 9.26
CA ALA A 712 -13.39 -24.43 7.81
C ALA A 712 -12.07 -24.87 7.16
N ASP A 713 -12.07 -26.03 6.51
CA ASP A 713 -10.92 -26.54 5.76
C ASP A 713 -10.95 -26.04 4.30
N ILE A 714 -10.03 -25.15 3.97
CA ILE A 714 -9.83 -24.62 2.61
C ILE A 714 -8.70 -25.32 1.84
N GLY A 715 -8.06 -26.35 2.42
CA GLY A 715 -7.07 -27.19 1.73
C GLY A 715 -5.72 -26.54 1.42
N GLY A 716 -5.33 -25.48 2.13
CA GLY A 716 -4.06 -24.76 1.97
C GLY A 716 -4.16 -23.33 2.49
N TYR A 717 -3.06 -22.57 2.45
CA TYR A 717 -3.04 -21.15 2.81
C TYR A 717 -2.63 -20.30 1.62
N TYR A 718 -1.43 -20.51 1.08
CA TYR A 718 -0.92 -19.78 -0.09
C TYR A 718 -1.43 -20.37 -1.40
N TYR A 719 -1.79 -21.66 -1.40
CA TYR A 719 -2.34 -22.34 -2.57
C TYR A 719 -3.53 -23.22 -2.14
N PRO A 720 -4.63 -22.61 -1.67
CA PRO A 720 -5.79 -23.34 -1.18
C PRO A 720 -6.44 -24.18 -2.28
N ASP A 721 -7.16 -25.23 -1.88
CA ASP A 721 -7.87 -26.10 -2.82
C ASP A 721 -9.10 -25.35 -3.38
N PRO A 722 -9.23 -25.21 -4.72
CA PRO A 722 -10.31 -24.41 -5.30
C PRO A 722 -11.72 -24.92 -4.99
N GLU A 723 -11.92 -26.24 -4.93
CA GLU A 723 -13.23 -26.84 -4.69
C GLU A 723 -13.64 -26.67 -3.22
N LYS A 724 -12.72 -26.96 -2.29
CA LYS A 724 -12.95 -26.73 -0.86
C LYS A 724 -13.21 -25.26 -0.56
N THR A 725 -12.42 -24.37 -1.15
CA THR A 725 -12.57 -22.92 -0.94
C THR A 725 -13.91 -22.44 -1.48
N ALA A 726 -14.32 -22.87 -2.68
CA ALA A 726 -15.63 -22.54 -3.22
C ALA A 726 -16.77 -23.06 -2.33
N ALA A 727 -16.67 -24.28 -1.79
CA ALA A 727 -17.67 -24.84 -0.89
C ALA A 727 -17.82 -24.03 0.42
N VAL A 728 -16.71 -23.60 1.01
CA VAL A 728 -16.70 -22.73 2.21
C VAL A 728 -17.27 -21.34 1.90
N MET A 729 -16.91 -20.77 0.76
CA MET A 729 -17.27 -19.40 0.41
C MET A 729 -18.67 -19.25 -0.20
N ARG A 730 -19.28 -20.34 -0.69
CA ARG A 730 -20.61 -20.34 -1.31
C ARG A 730 -21.57 -21.35 -0.66
N PRO A 731 -21.81 -21.30 0.67
CA PRO A 731 -22.58 -22.34 1.37
C PRO A 731 -24.09 -22.25 1.14
N SER A 732 -24.64 -21.08 0.77
CA SER A 732 -26.07 -20.93 0.49
C SER A 732 -26.45 -21.52 -0.86
N LYS A 733 -27.20 -22.64 -0.82
CA LYS A 733 -27.72 -23.29 -2.02
C LYS A 733 -28.76 -22.41 -2.69
N THR A 734 -29.62 -21.78 -1.89
CA THR A 734 -30.68 -20.90 -2.38
C THR A 734 -30.09 -19.73 -3.19
N PHE A 735 -29.04 -19.08 -2.65
CA PHE A 735 -28.40 -17.97 -3.34
C PHE A 735 -27.67 -18.41 -4.62
N ASN A 736 -26.93 -19.53 -4.57
CA ASN A 736 -26.25 -20.07 -5.75
C ASN A 736 -27.22 -20.38 -6.88
N THR A 737 -28.34 -21.07 -6.59
CA THR A 737 -29.37 -21.40 -7.59
C THR A 737 -30.04 -20.15 -8.16
N ALA A 738 -30.28 -19.11 -7.35
CA ALA A 738 -30.82 -17.84 -7.82
C ALA A 738 -29.89 -17.15 -8.82
N LEU A 739 -28.58 -17.10 -8.53
CA LEU A 739 -27.57 -16.52 -9.43
C LEU A 739 -27.38 -17.33 -10.72
N GLU A 740 -27.43 -18.65 -10.65
CA GLU A 740 -27.33 -19.54 -11.81
C GLU A 740 -28.52 -19.39 -12.75
N SER A 741 -29.73 -19.25 -12.19
CA SER A 741 -30.96 -19.07 -12.96
C SER A 741 -31.07 -17.71 -13.66
N ALA A 742 -30.27 -16.73 -13.24
CA ALA A 742 -30.26 -15.37 -13.78
C ALA A 742 -29.18 -15.14 -14.84
N ARG A 743 -28.38 -16.14 -15.20
CA ARG A 743 -27.40 -16.01 -16.30
C ARG A 743 -28.11 -16.08 -17.66
N SER A 744 -27.62 -15.30 -18.61
CA SER A 744 -28.19 -15.17 -19.96
C SER A 744 -27.97 -16.40 -20.84
#